data_AF-A0AA90GL09-F1
#
_entry.id   AF-A0AA90GL09-F1
#
_cell.length_a   1.000
_cell.length_b   1.000
_cell.length_c   1.000
_cell.angle_alpha   90.00
_cell.angle_beta   90.00
_cell.angle_gamma   90.00
#
_symmetry.space_group_name_H-M   'P 1'
#
loop_
_entity.id
_entity.type
_entity.pdbx_description
1 polymer ?
#
loop_
_entity_poly.entity_id
_entity_poly.type
_entity_poly.pdbx_seq_one_letter_code
_entity_poly.pdbx_strand_id
1 'polypeptide(L)'
;MTQNVLNERPAGQKPVAPSSFRGCINGLYGDVLQGWAIDITQPDQRPVIEVFVDGASVALARADQHEPNAPHGDHFHGFTVQLRQSLLADANRITAQIANTGIHLEGEIELPSQPPQETAAVASQVWHTGGLRVGGWSWDPQAPHRHVVVTLREGSRVVAQVTCNTHHQALAYRATSDHGFAIDLPWELADGKLHVIEVTNDLGQSLSGSPIRLRCRPEGLEGLLHQLELKPDAAMQALVAEVAKEQSSRLPKSVGWQHYPRWYDAFQKREPISAIPSRFRPGLLLLSEGDAALEKISLDSLGDDAESVHQLAKAAPADLLPAVEQLLAAGCDSIIQIAAGDKLAPRAIAQLRNLLEDGCAWAYADCDRDGPQGQRSQPWFKPVWDIDLFIGADIFSAGAIFSAAIVKEALALLNAGKKQSAINRHDLIAGIALATELNGRTVTHLPRVLYHRSSDTCTSPEQAVPSKQRKDAVAWLCQGLAPGAYVSAVPDYPALLRAHWPLPEQLPRVSLIVPTRDQYKLLHACIEGLLNNTDYPDLEIIVVDNQSTDPQTLAYLAELMQRGVKILAHPHPFNYSTINNRAASAATGELIGLVNNDIEIIESGWLKEMVSQALRPGIGAVGAKLLWPNRMVQHGGVVVGVNGLAAHAGNTLEQRDAGYLGMNQVTRRQSAVTAACLLLRKSLFDSIQGLDERAFPVAFNDVDLCLRIHQLGLRNVWTAFAQLIHAESASRGKDISPEKMARAQREQQLFTERWSVSYRDPYYHPALSLDYLTGPYGGLSLPPEPEYCAPRKLESSEIHGHIYLADPS
;
A
#
# COMPACT_ATOMS: atom_id res chain seq x y z
N MET A 1 -8.41 -49.01 -44.95
CA MET A 1 -9.41 -48.82 -46.03
C MET A 1 -10.20 -47.58 -45.66
N THR A 2 -10.32 -46.51 -46.44
CA THR A 2 -9.91 -46.25 -47.81
C THR A 2 -9.96 -44.74 -48.02
N GLN A 3 -8.98 -44.22 -48.77
CA GLN A 3 -9.14 -43.12 -49.71
C GLN A 3 -10.51 -43.20 -50.40
N ASN A 4 -11.40 -42.22 -50.19
CA ASN A 4 -12.44 -41.74 -51.14
C ASN A 4 -13.55 -40.96 -50.40
N VAL A 5 -13.24 -39.74 -49.95
CA VAL A 5 -14.21 -38.63 -49.94
C VAL A 5 -13.43 -37.32 -50.17
N LEU A 6 -12.67 -37.29 -51.27
CA LEU A 6 -12.13 -36.07 -51.89
C LEU A 6 -12.76 -36.03 -53.27
N ASN A 7 -13.92 -35.37 -53.40
CA ASN A 7 -14.49 -34.80 -54.64
C ASN A 7 -16.02 -34.64 -54.53
N GLU A 8 -16.49 -33.73 -53.68
CA GLU A 8 -17.78 -33.07 -53.92
C GLU A 8 -17.63 -31.58 -53.57
N ARG A 9 -17.56 -30.73 -54.60
CA ARG A 9 -17.76 -29.28 -54.47
C ARG A 9 -19.27 -29.04 -54.34
N PRO A 10 -19.78 -28.40 -53.27
CA PRO A 10 -21.11 -27.83 -53.31
C PRO A 10 -21.07 -26.58 -54.19
N ALA A 11 -21.74 -26.65 -55.33
CA ALA A 11 -22.08 -25.48 -56.13
C ALA A 11 -23.05 -24.60 -55.34
N GLY A 12 -22.59 -23.42 -54.92
CA GLY A 12 -23.41 -22.49 -54.14
C GLY A 12 -22.65 -21.32 -53.54
N GLN A 13 -21.62 -20.79 -54.22
CA GLN A 13 -21.06 -19.49 -53.83
C GLN A 13 -22.02 -18.39 -54.28
N LYS A 14 -22.85 -17.93 -53.35
CA LYS A 14 -23.39 -16.57 -53.41
C LYS A 14 -22.21 -15.58 -53.41
N PRO A 15 -22.28 -14.46 -54.13
CA PRO A 15 -21.25 -13.43 -54.02
C PRO A 15 -21.15 -13.00 -52.55
N VAL A 16 -19.94 -13.07 -52.00
CA VAL A 16 -19.60 -12.57 -50.66
C VAL A 16 -20.06 -11.12 -50.63
N ALA A 17 -21.03 -10.79 -49.78
CA ALA A 17 -21.35 -9.39 -49.50
C ALA A 17 -20.04 -8.71 -49.07
N PRO A 18 -19.71 -7.51 -49.59
CA PRO A 18 -18.50 -6.83 -49.17
C PRO A 18 -18.51 -6.72 -47.64
N SER A 19 -17.43 -7.20 -47.01
CA SER A 19 -17.27 -7.14 -45.56
C SER A 19 -17.56 -5.72 -45.08
N SER A 20 -18.43 -5.59 -44.07
CA SER A 20 -18.64 -4.31 -43.37
C SER A 20 -17.41 -3.90 -42.58
N PHE A 21 -16.46 -4.81 -42.35
CA PHE A 21 -15.20 -4.50 -41.72
C PHE A 21 -14.11 -4.17 -42.75
N ARG A 22 -13.36 -3.11 -42.47
CA ARG A 22 -12.12 -2.74 -43.16
C ARG A 22 -11.01 -2.55 -42.14
N GLY A 23 -9.78 -2.83 -42.52
CA GLY A 23 -8.62 -2.56 -41.68
C GLY A 23 -7.35 -3.13 -42.28
N CYS A 24 -6.20 -2.63 -41.82
CA CYS A 24 -4.90 -3.15 -42.22
C CYS A 24 -3.90 -3.18 -41.06
N ILE A 25 -2.85 -3.97 -41.24
CA ILE A 25 -1.62 -3.90 -40.44
C ILE A 25 -0.73 -2.81 -41.05
N ASN A 26 -0.36 -1.81 -40.26
CA ASN A 26 0.52 -0.73 -40.67
C ASN A 26 2.00 -1.16 -40.61
N GLY A 27 2.37 -1.95 -39.60
CA GLY A 27 3.75 -2.45 -39.47
C GLY A 27 4.08 -3.01 -38.08
N LEU A 28 5.28 -3.56 -37.97
CA LEU A 28 5.88 -4.04 -36.73
C LEU A 28 7.08 -3.14 -36.39
N TYR A 29 6.95 -2.41 -35.28
CA TYR A 29 7.97 -1.48 -34.79
C TYR A 29 8.66 -2.08 -33.57
N GLY A 30 9.77 -2.77 -33.80
CA GLY A 30 10.41 -3.60 -32.78
C GLY A 30 9.52 -4.79 -32.43
N ASP A 31 8.90 -4.76 -31.25
CA ASP A 31 7.99 -5.79 -30.77
C ASP A 31 6.51 -5.34 -30.74
N VAL A 32 6.21 -4.20 -31.35
CA VAL A 32 4.90 -3.56 -31.31
C VAL A 32 4.24 -3.58 -32.70
N LEU A 33 3.17 -4.36 -32.85
CA LEU A 33 2.34 -4.41 -34.05
C LEU A 33 1.33 -3.25 -34.03
N GLN A 34 1.27 -2.48 -35.11
CA GLN A 34 0.29 -1.40 -35.29
C GLN A 34 -0.59 -1.65 -36.50
N GLY A 35 -1.83 -1.22 -36.42
CA GLY A 35 -2.80 -1.27 -37.53
C GLY A 35 -4.08 -0.54 -37.17
N TRP A 36 -5.10 -0.67 -38.01
CA TRP A 36 -6.43 -0.13 -37.75
C TRP A 36 -7.53 -1.04 -38.28
N ALA A 37 -8.73 -0.90 -37.72
CA ALA A 37 -9.92 -1.61 -38.17
C ALA A 37 -11.23 -0.90 -37.77
N ILE A 38 -12.23 -0.95 -38.65
CA ILE A 38 -13.53 -0.29 -38.48
C ILE A 38 -14.66 -1.13 -39.07
N ASP A 39 -15.84 -1.10 -38.45
CA ASP A 39 -17.10 -1.47 -39.11
C ASP A 39 -17.69 -0.24 -39.81
N ILE A 40 -17.68 -0.20 -41.14
CA ILE A 40 -18.20 0.92 -41.94
C ILE A 40 -19.72 1.10 -41.79
N THR A 41 -20.45 0.10 -41.30
CA THR A 41 -21.89 0.19 -41.05
C THR A 41 -22.21 0.64 -39.64
N GLN A 42 -21.27 0.47 -38.70
CA GLN A 42 -21.38 0.86 -37.30
C GLN A 42 -20.08 1.53 -36.83
N PRO A 43 -19.74 2.73 -37.35
CA PRO A 43 -18.47 3.40 -37.05
C PRO A 43 -18.31 3.77 -35.57
N ASP A 44 -19.38 3.79 -34.77
CA ASP A 44 -19.30 4.00 -33.33
C ASP A 44 -18.86 2.74 -32.55
N GLN A 45 -18.84 1.57 -33.19
CA GLN A 45 -18.36 0.33 -32.58
C GLN A 45 -16.86 0.14 -32.81
N ARG A 46 -16.19 -0.41 -31.79
CA ARG A 46 -14.75 -0.68 -31.81
C ARG A 46 -14.51 -2.17 -31.96
N PRO A 47 -14.12 -2.66 -33.15
CA PRO A 47 -13.86 -4.07 -33.33
C PRO A 47 -12.71 -4.54 -32.45
N VAL A 48 -12.79 -5.80 -32.04
CA VAL A 48 -11.67 -6.49 -31.39
C VAL A 48 -10.88 -7.21 -32.47
N ILE A 49 -9.57 -7.03 -32.44
CA ILE A 49 -8.60 -7.55 -33.38
C ILE A 49 -7.86 -8.68 -32.71
N GLU A 50 -7.81 -9.82 -33.38
CA GLU A 50 -7.06 -10.99 -32.97
C GLU A 50 -5.81 -11.10 -33.84
N VAL A 51 -4.66 -11.15 -33.19
CA VAL A 51 -3.34 -11.18 -33.83
C VAL A 51 -2.78 -12.60 -33.75
N PHE A 52 -2.26 -13.06 -34.88
CA PHE A 52 -1.69 -14.37 -35.07
C PHE A 52 -0.22 -14.28 -35.42
N VAL A 53 0.59 -15.16 -34.81
CA VAL A 53 1.99 -15.41 -35.17
C VAL A 53 2.08 -16.86 -35.62
N ASP A 54 2.52 -17.10 -36.85
CA ASP A 54 2.57 -18.43 -37.49
C ASP A 54 1.28 -19.25 -37.35
N GLY A 55 0.13 -18.55 -37.40
CA GLY A 55 -1.20 -19.16 -37.30
C GLY A 55 -1.69 -19.45 -35.88
N ALA A 56 -0.89 -19.17 -34.84
CA ALA A 56 -1.33 -19.23 -33.45
C ALA A 56 -1.82 -17.85 -32.98
N SER A 57 -3.01 -17.78 -32.39
CA SER A 57 -3.54 -16.55 -31.78
C SER A 57 -2.70 -16.19 -30.55
N VAL A 58 -2.12 -14.99 -30.54
CA VAL A 58 -1.16 -14.55 -29.51
C VAL A 58 -1.60 -13.30 -28.75
N ALA A 59 -2.54 -12.53 -29.30
CA ALA A 59 -3.01 -11.30 -28.66
C ALA A 59 -4.37 -10.85 -29.19
N LEU A 60 -5.09 -10.09 -28.35
CA LEU A 60 -6.29 -9.36 -28.73
C LEU A 60 -6.07 -7.86 -28.45
N ALA A 61 -6.54 -6.99 -29.35
CA ALA A 61 -6.60 -5.55 -29.10
C ALA A 61 -7.92 -4.98 -29.59
N ARG A 62 -8.42 -3.95 -28.92
CA ARG A 62 -9.55 -3.18 -29.42
C ARG A 62 -9.03 -2.10 -30.36
N ALA A 63 -9.72 -1.89 -31.47
CA ALA A 63 -9.40 -0.85 -32.43
C ALA A 63 -9.99 0.50 -31.98
N ASP A 64 -9.50 1.04 -30.86
CA ASP A 64 -10.00 2.26 -30.21
C ASP A 64 -8.94 3.36 -30.04
N GLN A 65 -7.79 3.23 -30.69
CA GLN A 65 -6.72 4.22 -30.70
C GLN A 65 -6.89 5.20 -31.86
N HIS A 66 -6.31 6.39 -31.73
CA HIS A 66 -6.38 7.39 -32.80
C HIS A 66 -5.52 6.97 -34.01
N GLU A 67 -6.15 6.78 -35.16
CA GLU A 67 -5.52 6.51 -36.46
C GLU A 67 -5.92 7.64 -37.44
N PRO A 68 -5.01 8.60 -37.73
CA PRO A 68 -5.31 9.73 -38.60
C PRO A 68 -5.66 9.30 -40.03
N ASN A 69 -5.18 8.14 -40.48
CA ASN A 69 -5.42 7.63 -41.83
C ASN A 69 -6.65 6.72 -41.93
N ALA A 70 -7.44 6.57 -40.86
CA ALA A 70 -8.66 5.77 -40.90
C ALA A 70 -9.63 6.35 -41.94
N PRO A 71 -10.11 5.54 -42.91
CA PRO A 71 -10.83 6.06 -44.08
C PRO A 71 -12.20 6.65 -43.74
N HIS A 72 -12.78 6.29 -42.59
CA HIS A 72 -14.10 6.71 -42.11
C HIS A 72 -14.12 6.74 -40.57
N GLY A 73 -15.13 7.39 -39.97
CA GLY A 73 -15.36 7.38 -38.51
C GLY A 73 -14.77 8.58 -37.77
N ASP A 74 -14.64 8.48 -36.46
CA ASP A 74 -14.15 9.55 -35.57
C ASP A 74 -12.62 9.53 -35.37
N HIS A 75 -11.92 8.82 -36.27
CA HIS A 75 -10.48 8.55 -36.23
C HIS A 75 -10.01 7.68 -35.06
N PHE A 76 -10.88 7.12 -34.21
CA PHE A 76 -10.47 6.19 -33.14
C PHE A 76 -10.66 4.73 -33.56
N HIS A 77 -9.94 4.32 -34.61
CA HIS A 77 -10.01 2.99 -35.22
C HIS A 77 -8.66 2.25 -35.26
N GLY A 78 -7.60 2.83 -34.69
CA GLY A 78 -6.29 2.21 -34.58
C GLY A 78 -6.22 1.16 -33.48
N PHE A 79 -5.30 0.22 -33.60
CA PHE A 79 -4.91 -0.69 -32.52
C PHE A 79 -3.39 -0.81 -32.48
N THR A 80 -2.88 -1.04 -31.28
CA THR A 80 -1.49 -1.38 -31.04
C THR A 80 -1.43 -2.62 -30.16
N VAL A 81 -0.68 -3.62 -30.60
CA VAL A 81 -0.48 -4.89 -29.90
C VAL A 81 1.00 -5.10 -29.66
N GLN A 82 1.40 -5.24 -28.40
CA GLN A 82 2.76 -5.66 -28.09
C GLN A 82 2.87 -7.18 -28.14
N LEU A 83 3.78 -7.69 -28.96
CA LEU A 83 4.09 -9.10 -29.12
C LEU A 83 5.36 -9.42 -28.32
N ARG A 84 5.43 -10.59 -27.69
CA ARG A 84 6.62 -10.96 -26.91
C ARG A 84 7.80 -11.19 -27.85
N GLN A 85 8.98 -10.66 -27.53
CA GLN A 85 10.20 -10.91 -28.33
C GLN A 85 10.49 -12.41 -28.50
N SER A 86 10.20 -13.24 -27.49
CA SER A 86 10.34 -14.69 -27.59
C SER A 86 9.43 -15.33 -28.64
N LEU A 87 8.27 -14.73 -28.93
CA LEU A 87 7.38 -15.17 -30.01
C LEU A 87 7.88 -14.71 -31.38
N LEU A 88 8.61 -13.60 -31.43
CA LEU A 88 9.13 -13.02 -32.68
C LEU A 88 10.48 -13.61 -33.10
N ALA A 89 11.24 -14.18 -32.17
CA ALA A 89 12.61 -14.67 -32.41
C ALA A 89 12.67 -15.79 -33.47
N ASP A 90 11.67 -16.67 -33.50
CA ASP A 90 11.60 -17.83 -34.40
C ASP A 90 10.37 -17.80 -35.34
N ALA A 91 9.63 -16.69 -35.36
CA ALA A 91 8.42 -16.56 -36.15
C ALA A 91 8.70 -16.21 -37.61
N ASN A 92 7.82 -16.65 -38.50
CA ASN A 92 7.93 -16.38 -39.93
C ASN A 92 6.90 -15.36 -40.40
N ARG A 93 5.73 -15.28 -39.77
CA ARG A 93 4.60 -14.48 -40.25
C ARG A 93 3.71 -13.95 -39.13
N ILE A 94 3.30 -12.69 -39.26
CA ILE A 94 2.26 -12.06 -38.43
C ILE A 94 1.05 -11.71 -39.29
N THR A 95 -0.15 -12.06 -38.83
CA THR A 95 -1.43 -11.69 -39.44
C THR A 95 -2.41 -11.23 -38.37
N ALA A 96 -3.49 -10.56 -38.77
CA ALA A 96 -4.54 -10.10 -37.85
C ALA A 96 -5.92 -10.28 -38.48
N GLN A 97 -6.95 -10.45 -37.64
CA GLN A 97 -8.35 -10.56 -38.08
C GLN A 97 -9.30 -9.90 -37.09
N ILE A 98 -10.53 -9.62 -37.50
CA ILE A 98 -11.61 -9.25 -36.60
C ILE A 98 -12.02 -10.50 -35.80
N ALA A 99 -11.85 -10.43 -34.48
CA ALA A 99 -12.09 -11.55 -33.57
C ALA A 99 -13.49 -12.13 -33.75
N ASN A 100 -13.60 -13.45 -33.75
CA ASN A 100 -14.85 -14.21 -33.90
C ASN A 100 -15.60 -14.05 -35.24
N THR A 101 -14.97 -13.50 -36.28
CA THR A 101 -15.65 -13.31 -37.60
C THR A 101 -14.93 -13.97 -38.78
N GLY A 102 -13.66 -14.34 -38.62
CA GLY A 102 -12.82 -14.88 -39.71
C GLY A 102 -12.44 -13.85 -40.78
N ILE A 103 -12.71 -12.57 -40.57
CA ILE A 103 -12.40 -11.48 -41.49
C ILE A 103 -10.97 -11.01 -41.22
N HIS A 104 -10.04 -11.33 -42.10
CA HIS A 104 -8.65 -10.91 -41.99
C HIS A 104 -8.47 -9.42 -42.30
N LEU A 105 -7.59 -8.76 -41.55
CA LEU A 105 -7.12 -7.43 -41.87
C LEU A 105 -6.17 -7.51 -43.07
N GLU A 106 -6.14 -6.47 -43.89
CA GLU A 106 -5.20 -6.37 -44.99
C GLU A 106 -3.76 -6.21 -44.47
N GLY A 107 -2.81 -6.81 -45.17
CA GLY A 107 -1.40 -6.80 -44.77
C GLY A 107 -0.99 -8.00 -43.94
N GLU A 108 0.26 -8.39 -44.13
CA GLU A 108 0.95 -9.43 -43.39
C GLU A 108 2.41 -9.02 -43.22
N ILE A 109 3.04 -9.47 -42.15
CA ILE A 109 4.44 -9.17 -41.88
C ILE A 109 5.22 -10.46 -41.95
N GLU A 110 6.07 -10.60 -42.96
CA GLU A 110 7.08 -11.65 -43.02
C GLU A 110 8.27 -11.26 -42.14
N LEU A 111 8.71 -12.21 -41.30
CA LEU A 111 9.83 -12.04 -40.38
C LEU A 111 11.08 -12.76 -40.92
N PRO A 112 12.28 -12.17 -40.78
CA PRO A 112 12.57 -10.91 -40.10
C PRO A 112 12.17 -9.70 -40.96
N SER A 113 11.32 -8.82 -40.41
CA SER A 113 10.85 -7.63 -41.12
C SER A 113 11.89 -6.52 -41.03
N GLN A 114 12.13 -5.80 -42.13
CA GLN A 114 12.83 -4.52 -42.04
C GLN A 114 11.96 -3.53 -41.25
N PRO A 115 12.54 -2.73 -40.34
CA PRO A 115 11.78 -1.69 -39.64
C PRO A 115 11.11 -0.76 -40.68
N PRO A 116 9.82 -0.44 -40.55
CA PRO A 116 9.16 0.49 -41.47
C PRO A 116 9.90 1.83 -41.53
N GLN A 117 9.92 2.48 -42.69
CA GLN A 117 10.53 3.82 -42.85
C GLN A 117 9.74 4.93 -42.14
N GLU A 118 8.49 4.67 -41.76
CA GLU A 118 7.69 5.59 -40.96
C GLU A 118 8.12 5.59 -39.48
N THR A 119 8.07 6.75 -38.85
CA THR A 119 8.41 6.90 -37.43
C THR A 119 7.40 6.14 -36.57
N ALA A 120 7.86 5.10 -35.86
CA ALA A 120 7.06 4.43 -34.84
C ALA A 120 6.43 5.48 -33.91
N ALA A 121 5.10 5.49 -33.81
CA ALA A 121 4.42 6.38 -32.88
C ALA A 121 4.92 6.13 -31.45
N VAL A 122 5.06 7.19 -30.65
CA VAL A 122 5.46 7.08 -29.24
C VAL A 122 4.45 6.19 -28.53
N ALA A 123 4.94 5.08 -27.99
CA ALA A 123 4.10 4.21 -27.19
C ALA A 123 3.76 4.97 -25.90
N SER A 124 2.47 5.11 -25.62
CA SER A 124 2.03 5.91 -24.47
C SER A 124 0.66 5.51 -23.97
N GLN A 125 0.40 5.85 -22.72
CA GLN A 125 -0.88 5.67 -22.07
C GLN A 125 -1.07 6.72 -20.98
N VAL A 126 -2.28 7.23 -20.84
CA VAL A 126 -2.72 8.07 -19.74
C VAL A 126 -3.94 7.47 -19.06
N TRP A 127 -4.03 7.65 -17.75
CA TRP A 127 -5.13 7.21 -16.90
C TRP A 127 -5.51 8.32 -15.92
N HIS A 128 -6.79 8.33 -15.56
CA HIS A 128 -7.34 9.18 -14.51
C HIS A 128 -8.41 8.42 -13.73
N THR A 129 -8.52 8.68 -12.44
CA THR A 129 -9.53 8.08 -11.53
C THR A 129 -10.69 9.02 -11.25
N GLY A 130 -10.67 10.22 -11.83
CA GLY A 130 -11.68 11.25 -11.61
C GLY A 130 -11.40 12.18 -10.43
N GLY A 131 -10.27 11.99 -9.73
CA GLY A 131 -9.68 12.98 -8.83
C GLY A 131 -8.86 14.03 -9.59
N LEU A 132 -8.02 14.75 -8.86
CA LEU A 132 -7.10 15.75 -9.42
C LEU A 132 -5.72 15.16 -9.77
N ARG A 133 -5.60 13.82 -9.80
CA ARG A 133 -4.36 13.11 -10.16
C ARG A 133 -4.51 12.49 -11.54
N VAL A 134 -3.47 12.65 -12.37
CA VAL A 134 -3.34 11.98 -13.67
C VAL A 134 -2.03 11.21 -13.68
N GLY A 135 -2.06 9.97 -14.14
CA GLY A 135 -0.89 9.11 -14.25
C GLY A 135 -0.77 8.55 -15.66
N GLY A 136 0.43 8.14 -16.05
CA GLY A 136 0.66 7.60 -17.39
C GLY A 136 2.11 7.23 -17.63
N TRP A 137 2.40 6.90 -18.87
CA TRP A 137 3.75 6.75 -19.38
C TRP A 137 3.81 7.13 -20.86
N SER A 138 5.00 7.52 -21.31
CA SER A 138 5.27 7.88 -22.71
C SER A 138 6.71 7.56 -23.05
N TRP A 139 6.92 6.60 -23.96
CA TRP A 139 8.23 6.08 -24.32
C TRP A 139 8.53 6.28 -25.81
N ASP A 140 9.66 6.93 -26.10
CA ASP A 140 10.15 7.20 -27.44
C ASP A 140 11.03 6.02 -27.93
N PRO A 141 10.55 5.20 -28.90
CA PRO A 141 11.34 4.07 -29.41
C PRO A 141 12.58 4.50 -30.19
N GLN A 142 12.64 5.73 -30.72
CA GLN A 142 13.78 6.23 -31.48
C GLN A 142 14.86 6.81 -30.56
N ALA A 143 14.47 7.23 -29.37
CA ALA A 143 15.39 7.66 -28.32
C ALA A 143 15.05 6.96 -26.99
N PRO A 144 15.36 5.66 -26.83
CA PRO A 144 14.92 4.85 -25.69
C PRO A 144 15.34 5.34 -24.31
N HIS A 145 16.33 6.25 -24.22
CA HIS A 145 16.82 6.84 -22.98
C HIS A 145 16.35 8.29 -22.78
N ARG A 146 15.56 8.83 -23.71
CA ARG A 146 15.01 10.18 -23.61
C ARG A 146 13.72 10.14 -22.78
N HIS A 147 13.62 11.06 -21.83
CA HIS A 147 12.37 11.31 -21.11
C HIS A 147 11.49 12.27 -21.91
N VAL A 148 10.31 11.78 -22.31
CA VAL A 148 9.33 12.54 -23.08
C VAL A 148 8.60 13.53 -22.17
N VAL A 149 8.38 14.76 -22.63
CA VAL A 149 7.55 15.72 -21.88
C VAL A 149 6.09 15.60 -22.32
N VAL A 150 5.18 15.50 -21.36
CA VAL A 150 3.72 15.42 -21.55
C VAL A 150 3.08 16.73 -21.12
N THR A 151 2.17 17.25 -21.95
CA THR A 151 1.44 18.50 -21.73
C THR A 151 -0.05 18.22 -21.65
N LEU A 152 -0.71 18.74 -20.62
CA LEU A 152 -2.15 18.66 -20.39
C LEU A 152 -2.78 20.01 -20.71
N ARG A 153 -3.78 20.04 -21.61
CA ARG A 153 -4.43 21.26 -22.11
C ARG A 153 -5.94 21.22 -21.97
N GLU A 154 -6.52 22.33 -21.57
CA GLU A 154 -7.95 22.60 -21.69
C GLU A 154 -8.15 23.65 -22.78
N GLY A 155 -8.53 23.21 -23.98
CA GLY A 155 -8.50 24.06 -25.17
C GLY A 155 -7.09 24.62 -25.42
N SER A 156 -6.93 25.93 -25.49
CA SER A 156 -5.62 26.57 -25.68
C SER A 156 -4.79 26.70 -24.40
N ARG A 157 -5.40 26.52 -23.22
CA ARG A 157 -4.74 26.72 -21.92
C ARG A 157 -3.93 25.48 -21.54
N VAL A 158 -2.62 25.65 -21.32
CA VAL A 158 -1.82 24.61 -20.65
C VAL A 158 -2.22 24.58 -19.18
N VAL A 159 -2.74 23.43 -18.75
CA VAL A 159 -3.16 23.18 -17.37
C VAL A 159 -1.96 22.71 -16.56
N ALA A 160 -1.16 21.81 -17.11
CA ALA A 160 -0.01 21.23 -16.44
C ALA A 160 0.96 20.59 -17.47
N GLN A 161 2.22 20.40 -17.08
CA GLN A 161 3.25 19.78 -17.92
C GLN A 161 4.20 18.96 -17.02
N VAL A 162 4.62 17.78 -17.46
CA VAL A 162 5.47 16.86 -16.69
C VAL A 162 6.43 16.08 -17.60
N THR A 163 7.62 15.81 -17.11
CA THR A 163 8.58 14.94 -17.77
C THR A 163 8.34 13.48 -17.37
N CYS A 164 8.33 12.58 -18.34
CA CYS A 164 8.19 11.14 -18.10
C CYS A 164 9.54 10.55 -17.66
N ASN A 165 9.86 10.65 -16.38
CA ASN A 165 11.14 10.24 -15.79
C ASN A 165 10.97 9.35 -14.55
N THR A 166 9.78 8.82 -14.28
CA THR A 166 9.53 7.94 -13.13
C THR A 166 9.51 6.49 -13.56
N HIS A 167 9.98 5.58 -12.71
CA HIS A 167 9.81 4.14 -12.94
C HIS A 167 8.33 3.80 -13.14
N HIS A 168 8.02 3.03 -14.18
CA HIS A 168 6.68 2.53 -14.44
C HIS A 168 6.71 1.03 -14.75
N GLN A 169 5.94 0.25 -13.99
CA GLN A 169 5.98 -1.22 -14.07
C GLN A 169 5.59 -1.75 -15.46
N ALA A 170 4.69 -1.07 -16.18
CA ALA A 170 4.34 -1.43 -17.56
C ALA A 170 5.54 -1.36 -18.53
N LEU A 171 6.66 -0.74 -18.14
CA LEU A 171 7.86 -0.58 -18.94
C LEU A 171 9.05 -1.39 -18.40
N ALA A 172 8.82 -2.31 -17.46
CA ALA A 172 9.88 -3.09 -16.81
C ALA A 172 10.76 -3.91 -17.77
N TYR A 173 10.29 -4.16 -18.99
CA TYR A 173 11.01 -4.88 -20.06
C TYR A 173 11.65 -3.96 -21.12
N ARG A 174 11.54 -2.63 -20.98
CA ARG A 174 12.17 -1.66 -21.89
C ARG A 174 13.63 -1.43 -21.47
N ALA A 175 14.42 -0.85 -22.38
CA ALA A 175 15.83 -0.52 -22.15
C ALA A 175 16.03 0.28 -20.85
N THR A 176 15.10 1.20 -20.58
CA THR A 176 14.89 1.77 -19.25
C THR A 176 13.39 1.82 -18.96
N SER A 177 13.04 1.65 -17.69
CA SER A 177 11.64 1.61 -17.21
C SER A 177 11.16 2.97 -16.69
N ASP A 178 11.99 4.00 -16.77
CA ASP A 178 11.83 5.33 -16.19
C ASP A 178 11.11 6.31 -17.13
N HIS A 179 10.02 5.87 -17.77
CA HIS A 179 9.21 6.72 -18.66
C HIS A 179 7.75 6.86 -18.22
N GLY A 180 7.48 6.64 -16.93
CA GLY A 180 6.22 7.00 -16.29
C GLY A 180 6.14 8.48 -15.95
N PHE A 181 4.93 8.95 -15.69
CA PHE A 181 4.66 10.22 -15.06
C PHE A 181 3.45 10.12 -14.13
N ALA A 182 3.43 10.99 -13.12
CA ALA A 182 2.25 11.34 -12.36
C ALA A 182 2.23 12.87 -12.20
N ILE A 183 1.07 13.47 -12.38
CA ILE A 183 0.90 14.92 -12.33
C ILE A 183 -0.42 15.26 -11.67
N ASP A 184 -0.40 16.31 -10.85
CA ASP A 184 -1.60 16.83 -10.24
C ASP A 184 -2.16 18.00 -11.04
N LEU A 185 -3.47 17.98 -11.21
CA LEU A 185 -4.25 19.03 -11.82
C LEU A 185 -4.50 20.17 -10.82
N PRO A 186 -4.60 21.42 -11.29
CA PRO A 186 -4.93 22.56 -10.43
C PRO A 186 -6.24 22.32 -9.66
N TRP A 187 -6.26 22.69 -8.37
CA TRP A 187 -7.43 22.54 -7.50
C TRP A 187 -8.68 23.23 -8.05
N GLU A 188 -8.48 24.30 -8.82
CA GLU A 188 -9.52 25.11 -9.44
C GLU A 188 -10.37 24.30 -10.44
N LEU A 189 -9.89 23.15 -10.91
CA LEU A 189 -10.67 22.23 -11.76
C LEU A 189 -11.61 21.31 -10.97
N ALA A 190 -11.55 21.34 -9.63
CA ALA A 190 -12.53 20.68 -8.77
C ALA A 190 -13.74 21.59 -8.48
N ASP A 191 -14.30 22.23 -9.51
CA ASP A 191 -15.42 23.17 -9.40
C ASP A 191 -16.79 22.52 -9.69
N GLY A 192 -16.82 21.22 -9.99
CA GLY A 192 -18.01 20.44 -10.34
C GLY A 192 -18.46 20.54 -11.80
N LYS A 193 -17.78 21.34 -12.64
CA LYS A 193 -18.01 21.40 -14.08
C LYS A 193 -17.28 20.28 -14.81
N LEU A 194 -17.72 20.00 -16.04
CA LEU A 194 -17.02 19.09 -16.93
C LEU A 194 -15.84 19.82 -17.58
N HIS A 195 -14.64 19.34 -17.32
CA HIS A 195 -13.40 19.75 -17.96
C HIS A 195 -12.94 18.63 -18.91
N VAL A 196 -12.57 19.01 -20.14
CA VAL A 196 -12.02 18.08 -21.14
C VAL A 196 -10.55 18.45 -21.33
N ILE A 197 -9.67 17.54 -20.92
CA ILE A 197 -8.23 17.80 -20.90
C ILE A 197 -7.55 16.91 -21.94
N GLU A 198 -6.99 17.53 -22.96
CA GLU A 198 -6.16 16.88 -23.96
C GLU A 198 -4.77 16.65 -23.40
N VAL A 199 -4.23 15.44 -23.60
CA VAL A 199 -2.91 15.04 -23.12
C VAL A 199 -2.05 14.68 -24.33
N THR A 200 -1.01 15.47 -24.56
CA THR A 200 -0.11 15.33 -25.72
C THR A 200 1.33 15.22 -25.29
N ASN A 201 2.15 14.45 -26.00
CA ASN A 201 3.60 14.46 -25.81
C ASN A 201 4.26 15.67 -26.51
N ASP A 202 5.56 15.83 -26.30
CA ASP A 202 6.40 16.90 -26.87
C ASP A 202 6.65 16.76 -28.38
N LEU A 203 6.22 15.66 -28.99
CA LEU A 203 6.15 15.46 -30.45
C LEU A 203 4.78 15.83 -31.02
N GLY A 204 3.86 16.34 -30.19
CA GLY A 204 2.50 16.73 -30.61
C GLY A 204 1.52 15.57 -30.78
N GLN A 205 1.87 14.36 -30.35
CA GLN A 205 1.02 13.18 -30.45
C GLN A 205 0.13 13.05 -29.20
N SER A 206 -1.14 12.73 -29.39
CA SER A 206 -2.08 12.46 -28.28
C SER A 206 -1.76 11.13 -27.61
N LEU A 207 -1.79 11.09 -26.28
CA LEU A 207 -1.57 9.87 -25.51
C LEU A 207 -2.80 8.95 -25.56
N SER A 208 -2.60 7.63 -25.54
CA SER A 208 -3.71 6.68 -25.45
C SER A 208 -4.51 6.90 -24.15
N GLY A 209 -5.82 7.12 -24.25
CA GLY A 209 -6.68 7.51 -23.11
C GLY A 209 -6.97 9.01 -23.01
N SER A 210 -6.37 9.84 -23.89
CA SER A 210 -6.71 11.24 -24.09
C SER A 210 -7.88 11.41 -25.09
N PRO A 211 -8.76 12.42 -24.93
CA PRO A 211 -8.79 13.38 -23.83
C PRO A 211 -9.40 12.77 -22.56
N ILE A 212 -8.92 13.20 -21.39
CA ILE A 212 -9.52 12.82 -20.12
C ILE A 212 -10.71 13.74 -19.80
N ARG A 213 -11.76 13.18 -19.20
CA ARG A 213 -12.96 13.91 -18.79
C ARG A 213 -13.01 14.03 -17.28
N LEU A 214 -12.77 15.23 -16.76
CA LEU A 214 -12.76 15.52 -15.33
C LEU A 214 -14.06 16.21 -14.94
N ARG A 215 -14.77 15.64 -13.96
CA ARG A 215 -15.86 16.32 -13.24
C ARG A 215 -15.74 15.99 -11.77
N CYS A 216 -15.07 16.86 -11.03
CA CYS A 216 -14.68 16.62 -9.65
C CYS A 216 -15.15 17.77 -8.75
N ARG A 217 -15.49 17.44 -7.50
CA ARG A 217 -15.56 18.40 -6.40
C ARG A 217 -14.80 17.83 -5.20
N PRO A 218 -14.27 18.67 -4.29
CA PRO A 218 -13.64 18.19 -3.09
C PRO A 218 -14.57 17.27 -2.28
N GLU A 219 -15.85 17.62 -2.15
CA GLU A 219 -16.82 16.82 -1.37
C GLU A 219 -17.29 15.54 -2.08
N GLY A 220 -16.70 15.19 -3.22
CA GLY A 220 -17.02 13.97 -3.95
C GLY A 220 -18.40 13.97 -4.61
N LEU A 221 -18.95 12.77 -4.79
CA LEU A 221 -20.21 12.56 -5.51
C LEU A 221 -21.42 13.10 -4.72
N GLU A 222 -21.42 12.93 -3.40
CA GLU A 222 -22.46 13.47 -2.52
C GLU A 222 -22.58 14.99 -2.69
N GLY A 223 -21.44 15.68 -2.70
CA GLY A 223 -21.41 17.11 -2.99
C GLY A 223 -22.05 17.46 -4.33
N LEU A 224 -21.67 16.76 -5.41
CA LEU A 224 -22.23 16.96 -6.75
C LEU A 224 -23.75 16.77 -6.77
N LEU A 225 -24.25 15.75 -6.06
CA LEU A 225 -25.68 15.43 -5.98
C LEU A 225 -26.46 16.53 -5.27
N HIS A 226 -25.92 17.13 -4.21
CA HIS A 226 -26.54 18.27 -3.52
C HIS A 226 -26.69 19.53 -4.41
N GLN A 227 -25.92 19.64 -5.48
CA GLN A 227 -26.04 20.76 -6.44
C GLN A 227 -27.08 20.53 -7.52
N LEU A 228 -27.45 19.28 -7.79
CA LEU A 228 -28.52 18.99 -8.74
C LEU A 228 -29.83 19.42 -8.08
N GLU A 229 -30.61 20.29 -8.73
CA GLU A 229 -31.95 20.74 -8.29
C GLU A 229 -33.00 19.61 -8.32
N LEU A 230 -32.59 18.38 -8.05
CA LEU A 230 -33.49 17.35 -7.59
C LEU A 230 -34.06 17.91 -6.28
N LYS A 231 -35.38 17.88 -6.10
CA LYS A 231 -36.01 18.08 -4.79
C LYS A 231 -36.33 16.70 -4.18
N PRO A 232 -35.33 15.84 -3.91
CA PRO A 232 -35.58 14.54 -3.32
C PRO A 232 -36.15 14.73 -1.91
N ASP A 233 -37.09 13.87 -1.53
CA ASP A 233 -37.49 13.75 -0.14
C ASP A 233 -36.32 13.22 0.73
N ALA A 234 -36.48 13.26 2.04
CA ALA A 234 -35.41 12.89 2.97
C ALA A 234 -34.94 11.42 2.81
N ALA A 235 -35.84 10.52 2.41
CA ALA A 235 -35.50 9.10 2.21
C ALA A 235 -34.64 8.91 0.96
N MET A 236 -35.01 9.57 -0.14
CA MET A 236 -34.23 9.57 -1.37
C MET A 236 -32.86 10.25 -1.16
N GLN A 237 -32.78 11.33 -0.38
CA GLN A 237 -31.50 11.97 -0.02
C GLN A 237 -30.58 11.00 0.73
N ALA A 238 -31.10 10.31 1.74
CA ALA A 238 -30.34 9.33 2.51
C ALA A 238 -29.82 8.19 1.61
N LEU A 239 -30.68 7.64 0.74
CA LEU A 239 -30.29 6.57 -0.19
C LEU A 239 -29.24 7.04 -1.19
N VAL A 240 -29.40 8.23 -1.75
CA VAL A 240 -28.46 8.81 -2.72
C VAL A 240 -27.10 9.10 -2.07
N ALA A 241 -27.08 9.55 -0.81
CA ALA A 241 -25.86 9.72 -0.04
C ALA A 241 -25.17 8.37 0.26
N GLU A 242 -25.94 7.34 0.61
CA GLU A 242 -25.42 5.98 0.85
C GLU A 242 -24.79 5.38 -0.42
N VAL A 243 -25.47 5.49 -1.56
CA VAL A 243 -24.94 5.06 -2.87
C VAL A 243 -23.70 5.88 -3.24
N ALA A 244 -23.67 7.18 -2.97
CA ALA A 244 -22.50 8.01 -3.23
C ALA A 244 -21.30 7.63 -2.36
N LYS A 245 -21.54 7.30 -1.09
CA LYS A 245 -20.55 6.79 -0.14
C LYS A 245 -19.97 5.45 -0.60
N GLU A 246 -20.82 4.52 -1.00
CA GLU A 246 -20.40 3.21 -1.54
C GLU A 246 -19.64 3.36 -2.87
N GLN A 247 -20.07 4.26 -3.75
CA GLN A 247 -19.36 4.52 -5.00
C GLN A 247 -17.97 5.10 -4.72
N SER A 248 -17.85 5.99 -3.73
CA SER A 248 -16.58 6.65 -3.41
C SER A 248 -15.60 5.72 -2.69
N SER A 249 -16.08 4.73 -1.93
CA SER A 249 -15.23 3.68 -1.35
C SER A 249 -14.71 2.69 -2.40
N ARG A 250 -15.53 2.37 -3.41
CA ARG A 250 -15.14 1.47 -4.52
C ARG A 250 -14.26 2.15 -5.57
N LEU A 251 -14.43 3.46 -5.77
CA LEU A 251 -13.69 4.27 -6.74
C LEU A 251 -13.05 5.48 -6.05
N PRO A 252 -12.07 5.23 -5.17
CA PRO A 252 -11.40 6.28 -4.43
C PRO A 252 -10.66 7.23 -5.36
N LYS A 253 -10.71 8.51 -5.01
CA LYS A 253 -10.08 9.60 -5.76
C LYS A 253 -9.02 10.26 -4.90
N SER A 254 -8.06 10.88 -5.56
CA SER A 254 -6.89 11.42 -4.91
C SER A 254 -6.49 12.80 -5.40
N VAL A 255 -5.63 13.44 -4.60
CA VAL A 255 -4.94 14.67 -4.92
C VAL A 255 -3.54 14.65 -4.31
N GLY A 256 -2.57 15.25 -4.97
CA GLY A 256 -1.19 15.32 -4.47
C GLY A 256 -1.01 16.14 -3.19
N TRP A 257 0.10 15.85 -2.50
CA TRP A 257 0.46 16.45 -1.21
C TRP A 257 0.56 17.98 -1.21
N GLN A 258 0.95 18.59 -2.33
CA GLN A 258 1.03 20.06 -2.46
C GLN A 258 -0.32 20.77 -2.33
N HIS A 259 -1.44 20.04 -2.48
CA HIS A 259 -2.77 20.59 -2.26
C HIS A 259 -3.21 20.54 -0.80
N TYR A 260 -2.37 20.03 0.11
CA TYR A 260 -2.67 19.94 1.53
C TYR A 260 -3.25 21.23 2.16
N PRO A 261 -2.75 22.46 1.89
CA PRO A 261 -3.36 23.66 2.46
C PRO A 261 -4.85 23.82 2.09
N ARG A 262 -5.19 23.58 0.81
CA ARG A 262 -6.57 23.70 0.32
C ARG A 262 -7.44 22.54 0.82
N TRP A 263 -6.87 21.36 0.89
CA TRP A 263 -7.50 20.18 1.45
C TRP A 263 -7.81 20.37 2.96
N TYR A 264 -6.89 20.95 3.72
CA TYR A 264 -7.07 21.27 5.13
C TYR A 264 -8.23 22.27 5.33
N ASP A 265 -8.26 23.34 4.53
CA ASP A 265 -9.36 24.31 4.58
C ASP A 265 -10.72 23.67 4.26
N ALA A 266 -10.74 22.68 3.36
CA ALA A 266 -11.97 21.97 2.96
C ALA A 266 -12.48 20.99 4.03
N PHE A 267 -11.59 20.22 4.68
CA PHE A 267 -11.99 19.07 5.50
C PHE A 267 -11.58 19.12 6.97
N GLN A 268 -10.65 20.00 7.36
CA GLN A 268 -10.15 20.08 8.75
C GLN A 268 -10.61 21.34 9.48
N LYS A 269 -10.90 22.42 8.75
CA LYS A 269 -11.17 23.75 9.33
C LYS A 269 -12.61 23.94 9.87
N ARG A 270 -13.58 23.09 9.52
CA ARG A 270 -15.00 23.12 9.97
C ARG A 270 -15.21 22.14 11.13
N GLU A 271 -16.08 22.28 12.13
CA GLU A 271 -17.01 23.28 12.67
C GLU A 271 -16.97 23.12 14.22
N PRO A 272 -17.47 24.10 15.01
CA PRO A 272 -17.31 24.13 16.45
C PRO A 272 -18.15 23.05 17.15
N ILE A 273 -17.48 22.18 17.90
CA ILE A 273 -18.14 21.29 18.86
C ILE A 273 -18.89 22.17 19.88
N SER A 274 -20.17 21.89 20.11
CA SER A 274 -20.95 22.53 21.18
C SER A 274 -20.25 22.29 22.52
N ALA A 275 -19.94 23.37 23.23
CA ALA A 275 -19.32 23.30 24.53
C ALA A 275 -20.23 22.53 25.50
N ILE A 276 -19.78 21.34 25.91
CA ILE A 276 -20.35 20.67 27.07
C ILE A 276 -19.60 21.23 28.29
N PRO A 277 -20.28 21.85 29.25
CA PRO A 277 -19.63 22.29 30.48
C PRO A 277 -19.16 21.04 31.24
N SER A 278 -17.87 20.95 31.54
CA SER A 278 -17.31 19.75 32.15
C SER A 278 -16.60 20.04 33.46
N ARG A 279 -16.74 19.11 34.39
CA ARG A 279 -16.20 19.09 35.76
C ARG A 279 -14.68 18.77 35.81
N PHE A 280 -14.04 18.68 34.64
CA PHE A 280 -12.67 18.20 34.46
C PHE A 280 -11.63 19.30 34.64
N ARG A 281 -10.39 18.90 34.94
CA ARG A 281 -9.27 19.75 35.34
C ARG A 281 -8.03 19.41 34.50
N PRO A 282 -7.95 19.84 33.23
CA PRO A 282 -6.78 19.55 32.40
C PRO A 282 -5.59 20.40 32.83
N GLY A 283 -4.43 19.75 32.98
CA GLY A 283 -3.15 20.40 33.18
C GLY A 283 -2.44 20.63 31.85
N LEU A 284 -1.80 21.80 31.68
CA LEU A 284 -0.94 22.10 30.55
C LEU A 284 0.52 22.02 30.97
N LEU A 285 1.29 21.14 30.34
CA LEU A 285 2.74 21.03 30.50
C LEU A 285 3.43 21.69 29.30
N LEU A 286 3.99 22.88 29.51
CA LEU A 286 4.74 23.62 28.49
C LEU A 286 6.22 23.24 28.57
N LEU A 287 6.72 22.56 27.54
CA LEU A 287 8.12 22.18 27.39
C LEU A 287 8.90 23.38 26.82
N SER A 288 9.77 23.99 27.63
CA SER A 288 10.47 25.22 27.26
C SER A 288 11.90 25.24 27.79
N GLU A 289 12.82 25.76 26.97
CA GLU A 289 14.19 26.09 27.37
C GLU A 289 14.31 27.54 27.92
N GLY A 290 13.18 28.21 28.17
CA GLY A 290 13.10 29.56 28.71
C GLY A 290 12.98 30.69 27.69
N ASP A 291 12.71 30.38 26.41
CA ASP A 291 12.46 31.39 25.38
C ASP A 291 11.03 31.95 25.51
N ALA A 292 10.92 33.14 26.08
CA ALA A 292 9.63 33.81 26.32
C ALA A 292 8.83 34.10 25.03
N ALA A 293 9.49 34.27 23.88
CA ALA A 293 8.80 34.51 22.61
C ALA A 293 8.14 33.22 22.11
N LEU A 294 8.85 32.09 22.16
CA LEU A 294 8.31 30.78 21.79
C LEU A 294 7.20 30.34 22.76
N GLU A 295 7.39 30.57 24.06
CA GLU A 295 6.33 30.31 25.06
C GLU A 295 5.08 31.13 24.77
N LYS A 296 5.24 32.40 24.42
CA LYS A 296 4.13 33.29 24.08
C LYS A 296 3.37 32.79 22.85
N ILE A 297 4.05 32.33 21.81
CA ILE A 297 3.40 31.74 20.61
C ILE A 297 2.49 30.58 21.00
N SER A 298 2.99 29.66 21.83
CA SER A 298 2.23 28.49 22.27
C SER A 298 1.05 28.87 23.16
N LEU A 299 1.25 29.76 24.13
CA LEU A 299 0.18 30.19 25.04
C LEU A 299 -0.89 31.03 24.33
N ASP A 300 -0.50 31.92 23.41
CA ASP A 300 -1.43 32.72 22.61
C ASP A 300 -2.29 31.82 21.70
N SER A 301 -1.78 30.65 21.27
CA SER A 301 -2.52 29.70 20.43
C SER A 301 -3.70 29.01 21.11
N LEU A 302 -3.73 28.98 22.45
CA LEU A 302 -4.81 28.36 23.21
C LEU A 302 -6.15 29.06 22.94
N GLY A 303 -6.15 30.37 22.69
CA GLY A 303 -7.36 31.14 22.45
C GLY A 303 -8.43 30.86 23.53
N ASP A 304 -9.62 30.46 23.09
CA ASP A 304 -10.74 30.10 23.97
C ASP A 304 -10.46 28.91 24.90
N ASP A 305 -9.52 28.01 24.56
CA ASP A 305 -9.14 26.89 25.44
C ASP A 305 -8.35 27.34 26.67
N ALA A 306 -7.81 28.56 26.68
CA ALA A 306 -7.00 29.05 27.81
C ALA A 306 -7.77 29.01 29.13
N GLU A 307 -9.07 29.32 29.11
CA GLU A 307 -9.94 29.28 30.30
C GLU A 307 -10.24 27.85 30.77
N SER A 308 -10.06 26.85 29.90
CA SER A 308 -10.26 25.44 30.24
C SER A 308 -9.06 24.82 30.97
N VAL A 309 -7.88 25.43 30.87
CA VAL A 309 -6.65 24.95 31.53
C VAL A 309 -6.76 25.21 33.03
N HIS A 310 -6.82 24.13 33.82
CA HIS A 310 -6.90 24.21 35.28
C HIS A 310 -5.58 24.63 35.92
N GLN A 311 -4.47 24.11 35.41
CA GLN A 311 -3.13 24.45 35.89
C GLN A 311 -2.12 24.41 34.74
N LEU A 312 -1.26 25.43 34.67
CA LEU A 312 -0.08 25.45 33.81
C LEU A 312 1.17 25.14 34.65
N ALA A 313 2.03 24.28 34.12
CA ALA A 313 3.40 24.09 34.61
C ALA A 313 4.38 24.15 33.44
N LYS A 314 5.56 24.71 33.69
CA LYS A 314 6.65 24.83 32.71
C LYS A 314 7.80 23.94 33.14
N ALA A 315 8.42 23.25 32.19
CA ALA A 315 9.59 22.43 32.46
C ALA A 315 10.56 22.42 31.27
N ALA A 316 11.84 22.30 31.57
CA ALA A 316 12.84 21.96 30.56
C ALA A 316 12.62 20.50 30.13
N PRO A 317 12.73 20.16 28.83
CA PRO A 317 12.63 18.79 28.33
C PRO A 317 13.53 17.77 29.05
N ALA A 318 14.62 18.23 29.67
CA ALA A 318 15.58 17.41 30.41
C ALA A 318 15.08 16.94 31.78
N ASP A 319 14.13 17.64 32.41
CA ASP A 319 13.54 17.24 33.70
C ASP A 319 12.10 17.74 33.86
N LEU A 320 11.14 16.83 33.71
CA LEU A 320 9.72 17.09 33.78
C LEU A 320 9.12 16.79 35.16
N LEU A 321 9.82 16.04 36.01
CA LEU A 321 9.24 15.48 37.22
C LEU A 321 8.62 16.55 38.14
N PRO A 322 9.29 17.68 38.46
CA PRO A 322 8.72 18.70 39.34
C PRO A 322 7.42 19.31 38.77
N ALA A 323 7.37 19.57 37.47
CA ALA A 323 6.20 20.15 36.81
C ALA A 323 5.04 19.14 36.74
N VAL A 324 5.32 17.87 36.47
CA VAL A 324 4.31 16.81 36.47
C VAL A 324 3.74 16.61 37.88
N GLU A 325 4.58 16.57 38.92
CA GLU A 325 4.13 16.48 40.31
C GLU A 325 3.29 17.70 40.71
N GLN A 326 3.66 18.90 40.28
CA GLN A 326 2.86 20.11 40.49
C GLN A 326 1.46 19.98 39.87
N LEU A 327 1.36 19.51 38.62
CA LEU A 327 0.07 19.33 37.94
C LEU A 327 -0.79 18.28 38.65
N LEU A 328 -0.20 17.15 39.03
CA LEU A 328 -0.92 16.09 39.76
C LEU A 328 -1.38 16.56 41.15
N ALA A 329 -0.55 17.32 41.88
CA ALA A 329 -0.88 17.87 43.19
C ALA A 329 -1.97 18.96 43.11
N ALA A 330 -2.02 19.72 42.01
CA ALA A 330 -3.10 20.67 41.73
C ALA A 330 -4.44 19.98 41.42
N GLY A 331 -4.48 18.65 41.37
CA GLY A 331 -5.66 17.85 41.11
C GLY A 331 -6.04 17.82 39.63
N CYS A 332 -5.06 17.95 38.73
CA CYS A 332 -5.30 17.74 37.30
C CYS A 332 -5.66 16.27 37.05
N ASP A 333 -6.71 16.03 36.28
CA ASP A 333 -7.15 14.68 35.89
C ASP A 333 -6.52 14.18 34.59
N SER A 334 -5.91 15.11 33.84
CA SER A 334 -5.25 14.88 32.57
C SER A 334 -4.14 15.90 32.35
N ILE A 335 -3.15 15.58 31.52
CA ILE A 335 -2.00 16.43 31.20
C ILE A 335 -1.81 16.45 29.68
N ILE A 336 -1.80 17.65 29.10
CA ILE A 336 -1.45 17.89 27.69
C ILE A 336 -0.03 18.43 27.62
N GLN A 337 0.77 17.91 26.69
CA GLN A 337 2.14 18.39 26.45
C GLN A 337 2.20 19.24 25.19
N ILE A 338 2.84 20.40 25.28
CA ILE A 338 3.12 21.30 24.16
C ILE A 338 4.56 21.79 24.22
N ALA A 339 5.26 21.79 23.09
CA ALA A 339 6.58 22.40 22.98
C ALA A 339 6.46 23.91 22.72
N ALA A 340 7.29 24.71 23.39
CA ALA A 340 7.35 26.15 23.13
C ALA A 340 7.64 26.42 21.65
N GLY A 341 6.83 27.26 21.02
CA GLY A 341 6.85 27.55 19.58
C GLY A 341 5.84 26.76 18.76
N ASP A 342 5.39 25.59 19.25
CA ASP A 342 4.30 24.84 18.63
C ASP A 342 2.95 25.42 19.08
N LYS A 343 1.88 25.11 18.34
CA LYS A 343 0.54 25.66 18.56
C LYS A 343 -0.52 24.57 18.62
N LEU A 344 -1.56 24.80 19.40
CA LEU A 344 -2.76 23.98 19.36
C LEU A 344 -3.80 24.61 18.41
N ALA A 345 -4.57 23.74 17.75
CA ALA A 345 -5.76 24.19 17.03
C ALA A 345 -6.80 24.70 18.05
N PRO A 346 -7.70 25.62 17.64
CA PRO A 346 -8.79 26.05 18.51
C PRO A 346 -9.61 24.86 19.03
N ARG A 347 -9.87 24.81 20.33
CA ARG A 347 -10.62 23.72 20.98
C ARG A 347 -9.94 22.36 20.93
N ALA A 348 -8.63 22.29 20.72
CA ALA A 348 -7.88 21.04 20.75
C ALA A 348 -7.94 20.37 22.12
N ILE A 349 -7.85 21.14 23.21
CA ILE A 349 -7.88 20.60 24.58
C ILE A 349 -9.23 19.94 24.85
N ALA A 350 -10.33 20.65 24.53
CA ALA A 350 -11.68 20.13 24.69
C ALA A 350 -11.91 18.85 23.87
N GLN A 351 -11.45 18.83 22.61
CA GLN A 351 -11.58 17.68 21.72
C GLN A 351 -10.85 16.46 22.24
N LEU A 352 -9.58 16.61 22.61
CA LEU A 352 -8.75 15.53 23.14
C LEU A 352 -9.29 15.01 24.48
N ARG A 353 -9.76 15.90 25.35
CA ARG A 353 -10.35 15.53 26.65
C ARG A 353 -11.59 14.66 26.49
N ASN A 354 -12.49 14.97 25.56
CA ASN A 354 -13.69 14.17 25.32
C ASN A 354 -13.35 12.69 25.05
N LEU A 355 -12.20 12.40 24.45
CA LEU A 355 -11.76 11.03 24.14
C LEU A 355 -11.37 10.23 25.39
N LEU A 356 -11.08 10.89 26.51
CA LEU A 356 -10.74 10.22 27.77
C LEU A 356 -11.98 9.80 28.57
N GLU A 357 -13.17 10.31 28.24
CA GLU A 357 -14.42 9.97 28.95
C GLU A 357 -14.77 8.49 28.86
N ASP A 358 -14.40 7.84 27.76
CA ASP A 358 -14.61 6.41 27.52
C ASP A 358 -13.62 5.51 28.30
N GLY A 359 -12.90 6.05 29.29
CA GLY A 359 -11.92 5.30 30.08
C GLY A 359 -10.59 5.05 29.36
N CYS A 360 -10.32 5.75 28.26
CA CYS A 360 -9.06 5.65 27.53
C CYS A 360 -7.90 6.21 28.38
N ALA A 361 -6.74 5.55 28.34
CA ALA A 361 -5.60 5.96 29.16
C ALA A 361 -4.97 7.26 28.66
N TRP A 362 -4.92 7.42 27.35
CA TRP A 362 -4.44 8.62 26.68
C TRP A 362 -4.96 8.68 25.25
N ALA A 363 -4.89 9.87 24.65
CA ALA A 363 -5.34 10.10 23.29
C ALA A 363 -4.40 11.06 22.56
N TYR A 364 -4.37 10.95 21.24
CA TYR A 364 -3.56 11.81 20.38
C TYR A 364 -4.31 12.16 19.11
N ALA A 365 -3.86 13.25 18.49
CA ALA A 365 -4.36 13.75 17.23
C ALA A 365 -3.23 13.81 16.20
N ASP A 366 -3.58 14.06 14.95
CA ASP A 366 -2.60 14.34 13.90
C ASP A 366 -1.95 15.70 14.12
N CYS A 367 -0.83 15.90 13.45
CA CYS A 367 -0.17 17.19 13.47
C CYS A 367 0.30 17.58 12.08
N ASP A 368 0.44 18.87 11.86
CA ASP A 368 1.11 19.40 10.67
C ASP A 368 2.20 20.39 11.08
N ARG A 369 2.70 21.16 10.13
CA ARG A 369 3.74 22.15 10.34
C ARG A 369 3.36 23.48 9.71
N ASP A 370 3.71 24.56 10.38
CA ASP A 370 3.66 25.90 9.81
C ASP A 370 4.55 26.00 8.55
N GLY A 371 3.95 26.38 7.43
CA GLY A 371 4.65 26.70 6.19
C GLY A 371 5.27 28.10 6.21
N PRO A 372 6.17 28.41 5.26
CA PRO A 372 6.93 29.67 5.24
C PRO A 372 6.09 30.95 5.15
N GLN A 373 4.84 30.87 4.67
CA GLN A 373 3.91 31.99 4.51
C GLN A 373 2.70 31.85 5.46
N GLY A 374 2.81 31.01 6.50
CA GLY A 374 1.75 30.77 7.48
C GLY A 374 0.71 29.71 7.07
N GLN A 375 0.77 29.19 5.84
CA GLN A 375 -0.08 28.10 5.37
C GLN A 375 0.22 26.78 6.10
N ARG A 376 -0.73 25.85 6.14
CA ARG A 376 -0.52 24.49 6.67
C ARG A 376 0.35 23.66 5.73
N SER A 377 1.29 22.87 6.24
CA SER A 377 2.18 22.03 5.42
C SER A 377 2.64 20.77 6.16
N GLN A 378 3.15 19.77 5.44
CA GLN A 378 3.80 18.57 6.02
C GLN A 378 2.98 17.87 7.12
N PRO A 379 1.76 17.37 6.80
CA PRO A 379 0.96 16.64 7.76
C PRO A 379 1.59 15.28 8.13
N TRP A 380 1.54 14.96 9.41
CA TRP A 380 1.74 13.64 9.97
C TRP A 380 0.37 13.05 10.27
N PHE A 381 -0.12 12.28 9.32
CA PHE A 381 -1.33 11.50 9.42
C PHE A 381 -1.00 10.14 10.00
N LYS A 382 -1.48 9.91 11.22
CA LYS A 382 -0.99 8.83 12.08
C LYS A 382 -1.92 7.61 12.01
N PRO A 383 -1.40 6.38 12.05
CA PRO A 383 -2.25 5.21 12.27
C PRO A 383 -2.80 5.23 13.70
N VAL A 384 -3.61 4.22 14.06
CA VAL A 384 -3.86 3.89 15.46
C VAL A 384 -2.56 3.54 16.20
N TRP A 385 -2.61 3.48 17.54
CA TRP A 385 -1.42 3.28 18.37
C TRP A 385 -0.69 2.00 18.00
N ASP A 386 0.58 2.16 17.68
CA ASP A 386 1.49 1.08 17.31
C ASP A 386 2.82 1.26 18.05
N ILE A 387 3.05 0.39 19.05
CA ILE A 387 4.29 0.40 19.83
C ILE A 387 5.52 0.13 18.95
N ASP A 388 5.39 -0.69 17.91
CA ASP A 388 6.49 -1.08 17.04
C ASP A 388 6.95 0.13 16.22
N LEU A 389 5.97 0.85 15.66
CA LEU A 389 6.22 2.13 15.02
C LEU A 389 6.74 3.17 16.01
N PHE A 390 6.19 3.28 17.23
CA PHE A 390 6.66 4.23 18.25
C PHE A 390 8.13 4.01 18.63
N ILE A 391 8.55 2.76 18.81
CA ILE A 391 9.95 2.39 19.05
C ILE A 391 10.82 2.95 17.92
N GLY A 392 10.44 2.68 16.67
CA GLY A 392 11.14 3.16 15.48
C GLY A 392 11.18 4.68 15.37
N ALA A 393 10.01 5.32 15.39
CA ALA A 393 9.77 6.74 15.21
C ALA A 393 8.65 7.22 16.14
N ASP A 394 8.93 8.19 17.01
CA ASP A 394 7.90 8.81 17.84
C ASP A 394 7.10 9.84 17.04
N ILE A 395 5.97 9.40 16.48
CA ILE A 395 4.99 10.26 15.80
C ILE A 395 3.76 10.57 16.66
N PHE A 396 3.63 9.93 17.84
CA PHE A 396 2.39 9.90 18.61
C PHE A 396 2.35 10.96 19.72
N SER A 397 3.49 11.27 20.32
CA SER A 397 3.53 11.95 21.61
C SER A 397 3.30 13.46 21.54
N ALA A 398 3.66 14.10 20.42
CA ALA A 398 3.50 15.54 20.24
C ALA A 398 2.01 15.92 20.23
N GLY A 399 1.60 16.76 21.19
CA GLY A 399 0.21 17.19 21.34
C GLY A 399 -0.74 16.16 21.95
N ALA A 400 -0.24 15.04 22.47
CA ALA A 400 -1.06 14.04 23.12
C ALA A 400 -1.56 14.50 24.50
N ILE A 401 -2.73 13.98 24.91
CA ILE A 401 -3.30 14.12 26.25
C ILE A 401 -3.18 12.81 27.01
N PHE A 402 -2.70 12.88 28.24
CA PHE A 402 -2.50 11.71 29.11
C PHE A 402 -3.38 11.81 30.34
N SER A 403 -4.11 10.74 30.71
CA SER A 403 -4.81 10.72 31.99
C SER A 403 -3.82 10.78 33.16
N ALA A 404 -4.22 11.38 34.28
CA ALA A 404 -3.42 11.37 35.49
C ALA A 404 -3.13 9.93 35.98
N ALA A 405 -4.01 8.98 35.69
CA ALA A 405 -3.83 7.57 36.01
C ALA A 405 -2.63 6.96 35.26
N ILE A 406 -2.57 7.10 33.93
CA ILE A 406 -1.46 6.54 33.14
C ILE A 406 -0.12 7.23 33.47
N VAL A 407 -0.14 8.52 33.76
CA VAL A 407 1.05 9.25 34.22
C VAL A 407 1.55 8.70 35.55
N LYS A 408 0.68 8.43 36.52
CA LYS A 408 1.05 7.83 37.80
C LYS A 408 1.60 6.40 37.63
N GLU A 409 1.00 5.59 36.77
CA GLU A 409 1.50 4.26 36.43
C GLU A 409 2.92 4.34 35.83
N ALA A 410 3.13 5.24 34.87
CA ALA A 410 4.43 5.48 34.26
C ALA A 410 5.49 5.91 35.30
N LEU A 411 5.18 6.86 36.17
CA LEU A 411 6.07 7.32 37.23
C LEU A 411 6.40 6.19 38.22
N ALA A 412 5.44 5.32 38.55
CA ALA A 412 5.68 4.17 39.42
C ALA A 412 6.68 3.18 38.78
N LEU A 413 6.56 2.92 37.48
CA LEU A 413 7.51 2.07 36.74
C LEU A 413 8.91 2.69 36.67
N LEU A 414 9.01 3.99 36.38
CA LEU A 414 10.28 4.71 36.26
C LEU A 414 11.03 4.80 37.59
N ASN A 415 10.29 4.90 38.71
CA ASN A 415 10.86 4.99 40.06
C ASN A 415 11.15 3.62 40.70
N ALA A 416 10.72 2.51 40.09
CA ALA A 416 10.94 1.18 40.63
C ALA A 416 12.44 0.88 40.81
N GLY A 417 12.92 0.88 42.06
CA GLY A 417 14.29 0.52 42.41
C GLY A 417 15.34 1.63 42.34
N LYS A 418 14.96 2.91 42.19
CA LYS A 418 15.91 4.05 42.17
C LYS A 418 15.61 5.11 43.24
N LYS A 419 16.64 5.86 43.67
CA LYS A 419 16.45 7.19 44.28
C LYS A 419 15.95 8.14 43.19
N GLN A 420 14.95 8.95 43.51
CA GLN A 420 14.29 9.88 42.59
C GLN A 420 15.32 10.72 41.82
N SER A 421 15.41 10.49 40.51
CA SER A 421 16.30 11.18 39.57
C SER A 421 15.45 12.04 38.63
N ALA A 422 16.07 13.03 37.99
CA ALA A 422 15.43 13.80 36.92
C ALA A 422 14.80 12.86 35.87
N ILE A 423 13.58 13.16 35.43
CA ILE A 423 12.85 12.38 34.42
C ILE A 423 12.73 13.25 33.17
N ASN A 424 13.45 12.91 32.11
CA ASN A 424 13.35 13.68 30.86
C ASN A 424 12.06 13.32 30.09
N ARG A 425 11.74 14.10 29.06
CA ARG A 425 10.54 13.87 28.23
C ARG A 425 10.46 12.46 27.64
N HIS A 426 11.56 11.89 27.19
CA HIS A 426 11.58 10.57 26.57
C HIS A 426 11.36 9.47 27.60
N ASP A 427 11.90 9.62 28.82
CA ASP A 427 11.67 8.69 29.92
C ASP A 427 10.18 8.62 30.27
N LEU A 428 9.52 9.78 30.44
CA LEU A 428 8.11 9.85 30.77
C LEU A 428 7.24 9.17 29.70
N ILE A 429 7.49 9.49 28.43
CA ILE A 429 6.74 8.91 27.30
C ILE A 429 7.01 7.39 27.19
N ALA A 430 8.26 6.94 27.37
CA ALA A 430 8.59 5.51 27.39
C ALA A 430 7.90 4.78 28.56
N GLY A 431 7.80 5.42 29.74
CA GLY A 431 7.05 4.93 30.88
C GLY A 431 5.56 4.80 30.60
N ILE A 432 4.96 5.79 29.93
CA ILE A 432 3.55 5.76 29.51
C ILE A 432 3.32 4.64 28.49
N ALA A 433 4.20 4.48 27.50
CA ALA A 433 4.13 3.42 26.51
C ALA A 433 4.23 2.03 27.15
N LEU A 434 5.16 1.84 28.09
CA LEU A 434 5.31 0.58 28.83
C LEU A 434 4.08 0.27 29.69
N ALA A 435 3.58 1.24 30.46
CA ALA A 435 2.37 1.08 31.26
C ALA A 435 1.15 0.76 30.38
N THR A 436 1.07 1.36 29.18
CA THR A 436 0.01 1.10 28.21
C THR A 436 0.00 -0.36 27.77
N GLU A 437 1.15 -0.91 27.35
CA GLU A 437 1.24 -2.29 26.87
C GLU A 437 1.10 -3.31 28.01
N LEU A 438 1.72 -3.09 29.19
CA LEU A 438 1.65 -4.03 30.32
C LEU A 438 0.25 -4.16 30.91
N ASN A 439 -0.52 -3.06 30.92
CA ASN A 439 -1.85 -3.02 31.53
C ASN A 439 -2.98 -3.10 30.49
N GLY A 440 -2.68 -3.38 29.22
CA GLY A 440 -3.67 -3.50 28.15
C GLY A 440 -4.54 -2.23 28.00
N ARG A 441 -3.93 -1.05 28.15
CA ARG A 441 -4.68 0.22 28.18
C ARG A 441 -5.11 0.65 26.77
N THR A 442 -6.34 1.14 26.66
CA THR A 442 -6.86 1.68 25.41
C THR A 442 -6.27 3.06 25.10
N VAL A 443 -5.85 3.24 23.85
CA VAL A 443 -5.37 4.50 23.29
C VAL A 443 -6.28 4.90 22.13
N THR A 444 -6.67 6.17 22.08
CA THR A 444 -7.55 6.69 21.04
C THR A 444 -6.82 7.69 20.15
N HIS A 445 -6.88 7.44 18.84
CA HIS A 445 -6.48 8.37 17.80
C HIS A 445 -7.69 9.18 17.34
N LEU A 446 -7.57 10.51 17.34
CA LEU A 446 -8.50 11.38 16.65
C LEU A 446 -7.87 11.81 15.32
N PRO A 447 -8.36 11.31 14.16
CA PRO A 447 -7.92 11.69 12.82
C PRO A 447 -8.29 13.15 12.45
N ARG A 448 -7.74 14.08 13.22
CA ARG A 448 -7.80 15.53 13.05
C ARG A 448 -6.44 16.12 13.39
N VAL A 449 -6.09 17.18 12.68
CA VAL A 449 -4.89 17.97 12.92
C VAL A 449 -5.19 18.99 14.01
N LEU A 450 -4.86 18.63 15.25
CA LEU A 450 -5.07 19.50 16.43
C LEU A 450 -3.78 20.12 16.97
N TYR A 451 -2.64 19.71 16.42
CA TYR A 451 -1.32 20.18 16.82
C TYR A 451 -0.56 20.70 15.61
N HIS A 452 -0.01 21.90 15.71
CA HIS A 452 0.74 22.56 14.65
C HIS A 452 2.18 22.76 15.11
N ARG A 453 3.08 22.02 14.48
CA ARG A 453 4.51 22.10 14.75
C ARG A 453 5.08 23.39 14.17
N SER A 454 6.04 23.98 14.88
CA SER A 454 6.78 25.16 14.42
C SER A 454 7.47 24.88 13.09
N SER A 455 7.62 25.94 12.29
CA SER A 455 8.38 25.91 11.04
C SER A 455 9.84 25.50 11.23
N ASP A 456 10.38 25.51 12.44
CA ASP A 456 11.77 25.14 12.72
C ASP A 456 11.94 23.64 13.05
N THR A 457 10.83 22.90 13.17
CA THR A 457 10.86 21.46 13.43
C THR A 457 11.14 20.65 12.15
N CYS A 458 11.77 19.48 12.31
CA CYS A 458 12.02 18.56 11.18
C CYS A 458 10.72 18.20 10.45
N THR A 459 10.77 18.05 9.11
CA THR A 459 9.55 17.77 8.33
C THR A 459 8.99 16.40 8.65
N SER A 460 9.86 15.43 8.94
CA SER A 460 9.57 14.01 9.12
C SER A 460 10.54 13.38 10.13
N PRO A 461 10.17 12.32 10.87
CA PRO A 461 10.94 11.80 12.01
C PRO A 461 12.36 11.35 11.67
N GLU A 462 12.59 10.83 10.47
CA GLU A 462 13.91 10.36 10.02
C GLU A 462 14.92 11.51 9.86
N GLN A 463 14.44 12.75 9.72
CA GLN A 463 15.24 13.97 9.62
C GLN A 463 15.49 14.63 10.97
N ALA A 464 14.95 14.06 12.06
CA ALA A 464 15.17 14.60 13.39
C ALA A 464 16.64 14.46 13.82
N VAL A 465 17.05 15.26 14.81
CA VAL A 465 18.38 15.12 15.41
C VAL A 465 18.42 13.84 16.27
N PRO A 466 19.44 12.98 16.12
CA PRO A 466 19.59 11.80 16.97
C PRO A 466 19.68 12.18 18.45
N SER A 467 18.82 11.56 19.26
CA SER A 467 18.75 11.83 20.71
C SER A 467 19.22 10.62 21.49
N LYS A 468 20.31 10.78 22.26
CA LYS A 468 20.79 9.75 23.19
C LYS A 468 19.75 9.44 24.26
N GLN A 469 19.09 10.47 24.81
CA GLN A 469 18.02 10.31 25.80
C GLN A 469 16.86 9.48 25.24
N ARG A 470 16.45 9.71 23.99
CA ARG A 470 15.43 8.88 23.33
C ARG A 470 15.88 7.44 23.21
N LYS A 471 17.12 7.21 22.75
CA LYS A 471 17.67 5.86 22.61
C LYS A 471 17.69 5.11 23.94
N ASP A 472 18.15 5.75 25.01
CA ASP A 472 18.25 5.16 26.35
C ASP A 472 16.85 4.86 26.92
N ALA A 473 15.88 5.77 26.75
CA ALA A 473 14.49 5.57 27.18
C ALA A 473 13.78 4.44 26.41
N VAL A 474 13.96 4.37 25.09
CA VAL A 474 13.39 3.29 24.26
C VAL A 474 14.08 1.95 24.55
N ALA A 475 15.38 1.94 24.85
CA ALA A 475 16.07 0.73 25.31
C ALA A 475 15.49 0.22 26.64
N TRP A 476 15.24 1.11 27.60
CA TRP A 476 14.57 0.77 28.85
C TRP A 476 13.15 0.22 28.63
N LEU A 477 12.36 0.86 27.75
CA LEU A 477 11.03 0.36 27.34
C LEU A 477 11.12 -1.06 26.77
N CYS A 478 12.03 -1.30 25.82
CA CYS A 478 12.19 -2.61 25.19
C CYS A 478 12.59 -3.69 26.21
N GLN A 479 13.48 -3.37 27.16
CA GLN A 479 13.83 -4.27 28.26
C GLN A 479 12.63 -4.59 29.17
N GLY A 480 11.76 -3.61 29.42
CA GLY A 480 10.52 -3.79 30.17
C GLY A 480 9.49 -4.66 29.45
N LEU A 481 9.45 -4.60 28.11
CA LEU A 481 8.59 -5.45 27.28
C LEU A 481 9.14 -6.88 27.14
N ALA A 482 10.45 -7.02 26.99
CA ALA A 482 11.14 -8.30 26.84
C ALA A 482 12.56 -8.22 27.43
N PRO A 483 12.82 -8.87 28.58
CA PRO A 483 14.14 -8.91 29.18
C PRO A 483 15.20 -9.42 28.21
N GLY A 484 16.31 -8.68 28.08
CA GLY A 484 17.38 -8.98 27.11
C GLY A 484 17.25 -8.25 25.77
N ALA A 485 16.13 -7.57 25.51
CA ALA A 485 16.02 -6.70 24.34
C ALA A 485 16.98 -5.49 24.45
N TYR A 486 17.49 -5.04 23.30
CA TYR A 486 18.30 -3.82 23.20
C TYR A 486 17.95 -3.03 21.94
N VAL A 487 18.47 -1.80 21.84
CA VAL A 487 18.11 -0.87 20.76
C VAL A 487 19.35 -0.31 20.07
N SER A 488 19.31 -0.28 18.73
CA SER A 488 20.30 0.39 17.89
C SER A 488 19.66 1.53 17.08
N ALA A 489 20.49 2.43 16.56
CA ALA A 489 20.03 3.38 15.54
C ALA A 489 19.87 2.65 14.19
N VAL A 490 18.98 3.14 13.33
CA VAL A 490 18.85 2.65 11.96
C VAL A 490 19.97 3.25 11.09
N PRO A 491 20.65 2.47 10.23
CA PRO A 491 21.61 3.00 9.26
C PRO A 491 21.00 4.11 8.40
N ASP A 492 21.80 5.11 8.02
CA ASP A 492 21.41 6.29 7.23
C ASP A 492 20.38 7.25 7.90
N TYR A 493 19.60 6.77 8.87
CA TYR A 493 18.59 7.53 9.61
C TYR A 493 18.78 7.40 11.14
N PRO A 494 19.85 7.99 11.72
CA PRO A 494 20.25 7.73 13.10
C PRO A 494 19.26 8.23 14.18
N ALA A 495 18.25 9.00 13.81
CA ALA A 495 17.14 9.37 14.71
C ALA A 495 16.08 8.28 14.84
N LEU A 496 15.97 7.39 13.84
CA LEU A 496 15.14 6.20 13.90
C LEU A 496 15.85 5.10 14.67
N LEU A 497 15.08 4.25 15.34
CA LEU A 497 15.60 3.16 16.16
C LEU A 497 15.13 1.78 15.69
N ARG A 498 15.92 0.76 16.00
CA ARG A 498 15.60 -0.66 15.82
C ARG A 498 15.65 -1.34 17.18
N ALA A 499 14.57 -2.02 17.56
CA ALA A 499 14.61 -2.98 18.65
C ALA A 499 15.16 -4.32 18.16
N HIS A 500 16.02 -4.92 18.98
CA HIS A 500 16.52 -6.28 18.82
C HIS A 500 15.90 -7.13 19.91
N TRP A 501 14.98 -8.01 19.51
CA TRP A 501 14.27 -8.87 20.45
C TRP A 501 15.10 -10.12 20.78
N PRO A 502 15.10 -10.58 22.04
CA PRO A 502 15.87 -11.75 22.43
C PRO A 502 15.31 -13.01 21.76
N LEU A 503 16.22 -13.86 21.31
CA LEU A 503 15.90 -15.21 20.87
C LEU A 503 16.14 -16.19 22.04
N PRO A 504 15.36 -17.28 22.13
CA PRO A 504 15.63 -18.34 23.10
C PRO A 504 16.98 -19.01 22.81
N GLU A 505 17.60 -19.60 23.85
CA GLU A 505 18.88 -20.32 23.70
C GLU A 505 18.76 -21.47 22.70
N GLN A 506 17.65 -22.21 22.75
CA GLN A 506 17.27 -23.18 21.74
C GLN A 506 16.25 -22.55 20.79
N LEU A 507 16.65 -22.36 19.54
CA LEU A 507 15.76 -21.85 18.50
C LEU A 507 14.71 -22.91 18.13
N PRO A 508 13.43 -22.52 17.97
CA PRO A 508 12.38 -23.44 17.55
C PRO A 508 12.61 -23.91 16.12
N ARG A 509 12.16 -25.11 15.78
CA ARG A 509 12.23 -25.59 14.40
C ARG A 509 11.32 -24.75 13.49
N VAL A 510 11.83 -24.37 12.33
CA VAL A 510 11.07 -23.66 11.28
C VAL A 510 10.85 -24.57 10.08
N SER A 511 9.62 -24.69 9.61
CA SER A 511 9.29 -25.35 8.34
C SER A 511 8.96 -24.33 7.25
N LEU A 512 9.82 -24.20 6.24
CA LEU A 512 9.59 -23.35 5.07
C LEU A 512 8.93 -24.15 3.95
N ILE A 513 7.77 -23.69 3.49
CA ILE A 513 6.95 -24.32 2.46
C ILE A 513 7.15 -23.55 1.15
N VAL A 514 7.58 -24.27 0.11
CA VAL A 514 7.91 -23.71 -1.21
C VAL A 514 7.10 -24.43 -2.30
N PRO A 515 5.93 -23.89 -2.70
CA PRO A 515 5.19 -24.38 -3.85
C PRO A 515 5.97 -24.14 -5.15
N THR A 516 6.02 -25.12 -6.06
CA THR A 516 6.71 -24.96 -7.34
C THR A 516 6.03 -25.70 -8.48
N ARG A 517 6.28 -25.22 -9.70
CA ARG A 517 6.01 -25.92 -10.95
C ARG A 517 7.02 -25.46 -12.00
N ASP A 518 7.84 -26.37 -12.49
CA ASP A 518 8.92 -26.10 -13.45
C ASP A 518 9.85 -24.97 -12.96
N GLN A 519 10.41 -24.17 -13.90
CA GLN A 519 11.24 -23.00 -13.62
C GLN A 519 12.48 -23.31 -12.77
N TYR A 520 13.24 -24.35 -13.15
CA TYR A 520 14.46 -24.79 -12.47
C TYR A 520 15.34 -23.64 -11.95
N LYS A 521 15.61 -22.61 -12.76
CA LYS A 521 16.51 -21.51 -12.38
C LYS A 521 16.02 -20.75 -11.15
N LEU A 522 14.72 -20.47 -11.07
CA LEU A 522 14.12 -19.77 -9.92
C LEU A 522 14.14 -20.68 -8.70
N LEU A 523 13.63 -21.90 -8.84
CA LEU A 523 13.58 -22.88 -7.77
C LEU A 523 14.98 -23.17 -7.19
N HIS A 524 15.97 -23.37 -8.06
CA HIS A 524 17.35 -23.61 -7.67
C HIS A 524 17.93 -22.40 -6.91
N ALA A 525 17.77 -21.18 -7.41
CA ALA A 525 18.25 -19.98 -6.70
C ALA A 525 17.60 -19.86 -5.31
N CYS A 526 16.30 -20.12 -5.21
CA CYS A 526 15.56 -20.08 -3.96
C CYS A 526 16.06 -21.14 -2.97
N ILE A 527 16.05 -22.42 -3.35
CA ILE A 527 16.40 -23.52 -2.45
C ILE A 527 17.88 -23.50 -2.06
N GLU A 528 18.80 -23.17 -2.97
CA GLU A 528 20.20 -22.99 -2.60
C GLU A 528 20.41 -21.81 -1.65
N GLY A 529 19.64 -20.72 -1.80
CA GLY A 529 19.65 -19.61 -0.85
C GLY A 529 19.14 -20.01 0.53
N LEU A 530 18.06 -20.79 0.58
CA LEU A 530 17.50 -21.30 1.84
C LEU A 530 18.47 -22.26 2.55
N LEU A 531 19.13 -23.16 1.80
CA LEU A 531 20.06 -24.14 2.36
C LEU A 531 21.41 -23.54 2.78
N ASN A 532 21.97 -22.64 1.97
CA ASN A 532 23.37 -22.23 2.11
C ASN A 532 23.54 -20.78 2.61
N ASN A 533 22.55 -19.92 2.40
CA ASN A 533 22.64 -18.49 2.70
C ASN A 533 21.74 -18.04 3.85
N THR A 534 21.00 -18.96 4.49
CA THR A 534 20.16 -18.66 5.65
C THR A 534 20.85 -19.11 6.93
N ASP A 535 21.11 -18.17 7.84
CA ASP A 535 21.70 -18.45 9.16
C ASP A 535 20.59 -18.88 10.13
N TYR A 536 20.17 -20.14 10.02
CA TYR A 536 19.21 -20.76 10.95
C TYR A 536 19.52 -22.25 11.17
N PRO A 537 19.66 -22.72 12.43
CA PRO A 537 20.21 -24.05 12.70
C PRO A 537 19.21 -25.21 12.50
N ASP A 538 17.93 -25.03 12.79
CA ASP A 538 16.91 -26.09 12.71
C ASP A 538 15.83 -25.72 11.68
N LEU A 539 16.15 -26.01 10.41
CA LEU A 539 15.36 -25.65 9.25
C LEU A 539 14.85 -26.90 8.52
N GLU A 540 13.53 -27.00 8.36
CA GLU A 540 12.88 -27.95 7.47
C GLU A 540 12.45 -27.22 6.19
N ILE A 541 12.82 -27.73 5.03
CA ILE A 541 12.34 -27.21 3.74
C ILE A 541 11.41 -28.24 3.12
N ILE A 542 10.20 -27.80 2.76
CA ILE A 542 9.16 -28.61 2.13
C ILE A 542 8.84 -28.00 0.77
N VAL A 543 9.28 -28.65 -0.31
CA VAL A 543 8.94 -28.25 -1.67
C VAL A 543 7.69 -29.00 -2.12
N VAL A 544 6.69 -28.27 -2.61
CA VAL A 544 5.46 -28.88 -3.12
C VAL A 544 5.44 -28.80 -4.64
N ASP A 545 5.66 -29.92 -5.30
CA ASP A 545 5.67 -30.02 -6.75
C ASP A 545 4.24 -30.10 -7.31
N ASN A 546 3.80 -29.06 -8.01
CA ASN A 546 2.52 -29.02 -8.69
C ASN A 546 2.64 -29.41 -10.17
N GLN A 547 2.96 -30.69 -10.41
CA GLN A 547 3.03 -31.30 -11.73
C GLN A 547 4.10 -30.67 -12.63
N SER A 548 5.34 -30.53 -12.13
CA SER A 548 6.47 -30.19 -12.99
C SER A 548 6.66 -31.23 -14.09
N THR A 549 7.01 -30.74 -15.28
CA THR A 549 7.26 -31.54 -16.48
C THR A 549 8.65 -31.27 -17.08
N ASP A 550 9.29 -30.17 -16.69
CA ASP A 550 10.66 -29.85 -17.07
C ASP A 550 11.64 -30.90 -16.51
N PRO A 551 12.39 -31.63 -17.36
CA PRO A 551 13.33 -32.65 -16.92
C PRO A 551 14.39 -32.12 -15.96
N GLN A 552 14.82 -30.86 -16.12
CA GLN A 552 15.83 -30.26 -15.25
C GLN A 552 15.28 -30.03 -13.84
N THR A 553 14.06 -29.51 -13.73
CA THR A 553 13.34 -29.37 -12.47
C THR A 553 13.14 -30.72 -11.79
N LEU A 554 12.68 -31.74 -12.52
CA LEU A 554 12.47 -33.09 -11.97
C LEU A 554 13.76 -33.73 -11.45
N ALA A 555 14.86 -33.59 -12.19
CA ALA A 555 16.17 -34.08 -11.75
C ALA A 555 16.64 -33.38 -10.46
N TYR A 556 16.43 -32.06 -10.37
CA TYR A 556 16.79 -31.30 -9.17
C TYR A 556 15.92 -31.66 -7.96
N LEU A 557 14.61 -31.85 -8.13
CA LEU A 557 13.75 -32.33 -7.05
C LEU A 557 14.23 -33.68 -6.48
N ALA A 558 14.69 -34.59 -7.35
CA ALA A 558 15.25 -35.87 -6.92
C ALA A 558 16.59 -35.71 -6.17
N GLU A 559 17.44 -34.75 -6.56
CA GLU A 559 18.66 -34.40 -5.84
C GLU A 559 18.35 -33.82 -4.45
N LEU A 560 17.38 -32.91 -4.37
CA LEU A 560 16.96 -32.25 -3.13
C LEU A 560 16.50 -33.25 -2.05
N MET A 561 15.82 -34.34 -2.45
CA MET A 561 15.45 -35.42 -1.53
C MET A 561 16.68 -36.05 -0.84
N GLN A 562 17.79 -36.19 -1.55
CA GLN A 562 19.04 -36.75 -1.00
C GLN A 562 19.73 -35.78 -0.03
N ARG A 563 19.46 -34.48 -0.17
CA ARG A 563 19.95 -33.40 0.69
C ARG A 563 19.06 -33.13 1.91
N GLY A 564 18.04 -33.97 2.12
CA GLY A 564 17.13 -33.86 3.27
C GLY A 564 15.96 -32.89 3.08
N VAL A 565 15.77 -32.33 1.88
CA VAL A 565 14.59 -31.52 1.57
C VAL A 565 13.39 -32.44 1.32
N LYS A 566 12.25 -32.11 1.93
CA LYS A 566 11.02 -32.88 1.79
C LYS A 566 10.29 -32.47 0.52
N ILE A 567 10.09 -33.39 -0.41
CA ILE A 567 9.34 -33.14 -1.64
C ILE A 567 7.93 -33.75 -1.52
N LEU A 568 6.89 -32.94 -1.76
CA LEU A 568 5.49 -33.37 -1.77
C LEU A 568 4.90 -33.19 -3.17
N ALA A 569 4.45 -34.28 -3.79
CA ALA A 569 3.74 -34.19 -5.07
C ALA A 569 2.29 -33.70 -4.88
N HIS A 570 1.85 -32.73 -5.68
CA HIS A 570 0.48 -32.21 -5.73
C HIS A 570 -0.13 -32.40 -7.14
N PRO A 571 -0.68 -33.58 -7.44
CA PRO A 571 -1.20 -33.92 -8.77
C PRO A 571 -2.63 -33.40 -9.01
N HIS A 572 -2.90 -32.16 -8.64
CA HIS A 572 -4.21 -31.50 -8.80
C HIS A 572 -4.04 -30.12 -9.47
N PRO A 573 -5.13 -29.51 -9.97
CA PRO A 573 -5.10 -28.15 -10.48
C PRO A 573 -4.50 -27.17 -9.46
N PHE A 574 -3.80 -26.15 -9.95
CA PHE A 574 -3.15 -25.17 -9.10
C PHE A 574 -4.16 -24.45 -8.19
N ASN A 575 -3.96 -24.60 -6.88
CA ASN A 575 -4.60 -23.85 -5.81
C ASN A 575 -3.53 -23.58 -4.76
N TYR A 576 -3.06 -22.33 -4.69
CA TYR A 576 -1.98 -21.93 -3.80
C TYR A 576 -2.33 -22.23 -2.33
N SER A 577 -3.58 -21.94 -1.95
CA SER A 577 -4.09 -22.17 -0.60
C SER A 577 -4.10 -23.65 -0.24
N THR A 578 -4.66 -24.52 -1.09
CA THR A 578 -4.65 -25.98 -0.85
C THR A 578 -3.24 -26.56 -0.79
N ILE A 579 -2.35 -26.11 -1.69
CA ILE A 579 -0.95 -26.55 -1.74
C ILE A 579 -0.25 -26.26 -0.40
N ASN A 580 -0.35 -25.02 0.08
CA ASN A 580 0.26 -24.61 1.33
C ASN A 580 -0.38 -25.29 2.55
N ASN A 581 -1.71 -25.38 2.61
CA ASN A 581 -2.42 -26.08 3.70
C ASN A 581 -1.97 -27.54 3.83
N ARG A 582 -1.85 -28.25 2.69
CA ARG A 582 -1.39 -29.64 2.69
C ARG A 582 0.06 -29.76 3.18
N ALA A 583 0.94 -28.87 2.74
CA ALA A 583 2.33 -28.88 3.20
C ALA A 583 2.46 -28.54 4.68
N ALA A 584 1.69 -27.57 5.18
CA ALA A 584 1.64 -27.21 6.59
C ALA A 584 1.18 -28.38 7.47
N SER A 585 0.22 -29.20 6.99
CA SER A 585 -0.19 -30.41 7.71
C SER A 585 0.93 -31.45 7.84
N ALA A 586 1.89 -31.45 6.91
CA ALA A 586 3.05 -32.33 6.91
C ALA A 586 4.30 -31.70 7.54
N ALA A 587 4.24 -30.43 7.93
CA ALA A 587 5.33 -29.70 8.54
C ALA A 587 5.52 -30.09 10.01
N THR A 588 6.77 -30.12 10.45
CA THR A 588 7.15 -30.53 11.81
C THR A 588 7.67 -29.39 12.68
N GLY A 589 7.87 -28.21 12.10
CA GLY A 589 8.28 -27.00 12.81
C GLY A 589 7.18 -26.42 13.70
N GLU A 590 7.61 -25.77 14.77
CA GLU A 590 6.73 -24.97 15.63
C GLU A 590 6.27 -23.69 14.92
N LEU A 591 7.13 -23.20 14.01
CA LEU A 591 6.86 -22.10 13.10
C LEU A 591 6.78 -22.62 11.66
N ILE A 592 5.86 -22.06 10.89
CA ILE A 592 5.74 -22.30 9.46
C ILE A 592 6.01 -21.00 8.70
N GLY A 593 6.74 -21.13 7.59
CA GLY A 593 6.97 -20.03 6.64
C GLY A 593 6.36 -20.36 5.29
N LEU A 594 5.48 -19.50 4.79
CA LEU A 594 5.01 -19.53 3.41
C LEU A 594 6.00 -18.75 2.56
N VAL A 595 6.62 -19.40 1.57
CA VAL A 595 7.70 -18.82 0.77
C VAL A 595 7.49 -19.17 -0.70
N ASN A 596 7.54 -18.17 -1.59
CA ASN A 596 7.47 -18.44 -3.03
C ASN A 596 8.80 -19.00 -3.57
N ASN A 597 8.74 -19.76 -4.67
CA ASN A 597 9.91 -20.40 -5.28
C ASN A 597 10.86 -19.45 -6.03
N ASP A 598 10.55 -18.17 -6.09
CA ASP A 598 11.31 -17.10 -6.75
C ASP A 598 11.81 -16.03 -5.74
N ILE A 599 11.98 -16.44 -4.49
CA ILE A 599 12.66 -15.69 -3.44
C ILE A 599 14.17 -15.91 -3.52
N GLU A 600 14.95 -14.83 -3.45
CA GLU A 600 16.40 -14.84 -3.36
C GLU A 600 16.86 -14.24 -2.03
N ILE A 601 17.74 -14.98 -1.34
CA ILE A 601 18.27 -14.59 -0.03
C ILE A 601 19.45 -13.63 -0.19
N ILE A 602 19.29 -12.41 0.29
CA ILE A 602 20.32 -11.35 0.24
C ILE A 602 20.87 -10.98 1.63
N GLU A 603 20.20 -11.37 2.71
CA GLU A 603 20.62 -11.14 4.09
C GLU A 603 20.50 -12.44 4.88
N SER A 604 21.61 -12.98 5.39
CA SER A 604 21.58 -14.31 6.03
C SER A 604 20.79 -14.38 7.32
N GLY A 605 20.69 -13.26 8.05
CA GLY A 605 19.95 -13.16 9.32
C GLY A 605 18.44 -12.96 9.19
N TRP A 606 17.88 -12.95 7.97
CA TRP A 606 16.46 -12.63 7.70
C TRP A 606 15.50 -13.48 8.54
N LEU A 607 15.75 -14.80 8.64
CA LEU A 607 14.85 -15.72 9.32
C LEU A 607 14.93 -15.54 10.84
N LYS A 608 16.12 -15.31 11.40
CA LYS A 608 16.27 -15.01 12.84
C LYS A 608 15.53 -13.72 13.22
N GLU A 609 15.59 -12.69 12.38
CA GLU A 609 14.82 -11.47 12.58
C GLU A 609 13.31 -11.79 12.61
N MET A 610 12.78 -12.49 11.61
CA MET A 610 11.36 -12.83 11.56
C MET A 610 10.91 -13.71 12.73
N VAL A 611 11.73 -14.69 13.13
CA VAL A 611 11.47 -15.56 14.29
C VAL A 611 11.44 -14.74 15.58
N SER A 612 12.36 -13.79 15.77
CA SER A 612 12.37 -12.93 16.97
C SER A 612 11.07 -12.13 17.11
N GLN A 613 10.47 -11.72 15.99
CA GLN A 613 9.18 -11.04 15.97
C GLN A 613 8.02 -12.02 16.24
N ALA A 614 8.02 -13.18 15.57
CA ALA A 614 6.94 -14.18 15.69
C ALA A 614 6.85 -14.80 17.09
N LEU A 615 7.96 -14.81 17.83
CA LEU A 615 8.01 -15.32 19.19
C LEU A 615 7.44 -14.35 20.23
N ARG A 616 7.24 -13.07 19.88
CA ARG A 616 6.67 -12.08 20.80
C ARG A 616 5.21 -12.39 21.14
N PRO A 617 4.77 -12.11 22.37
CA PRO A 617 3.36 -12.23 22.74
C PRO A 617 2.46 -11.36 21.85
N GLY A 618 1.29 -11.88 21.47
CA GLY A 618 0.28 -11.17 20.69
C GLY A 618 0.59 -10.97 19.21
N ILE A 619 1.72 -11.50 18.69
CA ILE A 619 2.04 -11.47 17.26
C ILE A 619 1.50 -12.72 16.57
N GLY A 620 0.72 -12.51 15.52
CA GLY A 620 0.08 -13.57 14.74
C GLY A 620 0.83 -13.93 13.46
N ALA A 621 1.24 -12.93 12.66
CA ALA A 621 2.03 -13.14 11.44
C ALA A 621 3.13 -12.09 11.29
N VAL A 622 4.23 -12.48 10.63
CA VAL A 622 5.38 -11.63 10.35
C VAL A 622 5.70 -11.64 8.86
N GLY A 623 5.79 -10.46 8.25
CA GLY A 623 6.19 -10.26 6.85
C GLY A 623 7.59 -9.66 6.72
N ALA A 624 8.33 -10.12 5.70
CA ALA A 624 9.63 -9.57 5.30
C ALA A 624 9.47 -8.33 4.40
N LYS A 625 10.53 -7.53 4.27
CA LYS A 625 10.64 -6.53 3.20
C LYS A 625 11.06 -7.23 1.91
N LEU A 626 10.16 -7.29 0.94
CA LEU A 626 10.46 -7.86 -0.38
C LEU A 626 10.83 -6.77 -1.36
N LEU A 627 11.89 -7.02 -2.11
CA LEU A 627 12.43 -6.13 -3.12
C LEU A 627 12.28 -6.77 -4.49
N TRP A 628 12.05 -5.93 -5.49
CA TRP A 628 12.30 -6.29 -6.88
C TRP A 628 13.81 -6.47 -7.11
N PRO A 629 14.23 -7.20 -8.17
CA PRO A 629 15.66 -7.33 -8.51
C PRO A 629 16.39 -5.99 -8.70
N ASN A 630 15.67 -4.93 -9.08
CA ASN A 630 16.19 -3.56 -9.21
C ASN A 630 16.26 -2.79 -7.88
N ARG A 631 16.04 -3.45 -6.73
CA ARG A 631 16.05 -2.87 -5.38
C ARG A 631 14.91 -1.89 -5.08
N MET A 632 13.91 -1.77 -5.94
CA MET A 632 12.65 -1.13 -5.58
C MET A 632 11.90 -2.00 -4.57
N VAL A 633 11.21 -1.39 -3.62
CA VAL A 633 10.37 -2.11 -2.66
C VAL A 633 9.17 -2.68 -3.40
N GLN A 634 8.92 -3.96 -3.22
CA GLN A 634 7.73 -4.67 -3.71
C GLN A 634 6.73 -4.92 -2.57
N HIS A 635 7.23 -5.13 -1.35
CA HIS A 635 6.37 -5.35 -0.19
C HIS A 635 6.90 -4.60 1.04
N GLY A 636 6.31 -3.44 1.30
CA GLY A 636 6.41 -2.67 2.54
C GLY A 636 5.23 -2.90 3.50
N GLY A 637 4.54 -4.05 3.37
CA GLY A 637 3.22 -4.34 3.95
C GLY A 637 2.06 -4.18 2.97
N VAL A 638 0.85 -4.54 3.40
CA VAL A 638 -0.39 -4.41 2.62
C VAL A 638 -1.34 -3.42 3.29
N VAL A 639 -1.87 -2.48 2.49
CA VAL A 639 -2.98 -1.60 2.85
C VAL A 639 -4.27 -2.16 2.27
N VAL A 640 -5.28 -2.32 3.13
CA VAL A 640 -6.63 -2.76 2.74
C VAL A 640 -7.50 -1.54 2.44
N GLY A 641 -8.33 -1.64 1.41
CA GLY A 641 -9.23 -0.58 0.92
C GLY A 641 -8.76 0.09 -0.38
N VAL A 642 -7.52 -0.14 -0.83
CA VAL A 642 -7.00 0.46 -2.07
C VAL A 642 -7.81 -0.03 -3.26
N ASN A 643 -8.51 0.88 -3.95
CA ASN A 643 -9.49 0.60 -4.99
C ASN A 643 -10.53 -0.47 -4.58
N GLY A 644 -10.97 -0.44 -3.31
CA GLY A 644 -11.89 -1.42 -2.74
C GLY A 644 -11.30 -2.81 -2.52
N LEU A 645 -9.99 -2.99 -2.70
CA LEU A 645 -9.28 -4.27 -2.58
C LEU A 645 -8.13 -4.14 -1.57
N ALA A 646 -6.93 -4.57 -1.93
CA ALA A 646 -5.73 -4.44 -1.13
C ALA A 646 -4.53 -4.19 -2.05
N ALA A 647 -3.55 -3.43 -1.58
CA ALA A 647 -2.35 -3.13 -2.35
C ALA A 647 -1.09 -3.11 -1.48
N HIS A 648 0.04 -3.46 -2.08
CA HIS A 648 1.34 -3.38 -1.44
C HIS A 648 1.73 -1.90 -1.23
N ALA A 649 2.27 -1.59 -0.07
CA ALA A 649 2.90 -0.31 0.20
C ALA A 649 4.36 -0.31 -0.29
N GLY A 650 4.84 0.84 -0.77
CA GLY A 650 6.25 1.05 -1.09
C GLY A 650 6.67 0.83 -2.55
N ASN A 651 5.75 0.47 -3.46
CA ASN A 651 6.09 0.18 -4.87
C ASN A 651 6.77 1.34 -5.65
N THR A 652 6.77 2.54 -5.09
CA THR A 652 7.44 3.73 -5.62
C THR A 652 8.71 4.12 -4.85
N LEU A 653 9.16 3.29 -3.91
CA LEU A 653 10.30 3.55 -3.04
C LEU A 653 11.46 2.63 -3.39
N GLU A 654 12.67 3.16 -3.34
CA GLU A 654 13.89 2.37 -3.32
C GLU A 654 14.10 1.71 -1.95
N GLN A 655 14.95 0.68 -1.91
CA GLN A 655 15.28 -0.07 -0.70
C GLN A 655 15.66 0.84 0.49
N ARG A 656 16.43 1.91 0.24
CA ARG A 656 16.97 2.80 1.29
C ARG A 656 16.14 4.06 1.51
N ASP A 657 15.09 4.30 0.74
CA ASP A 657 14.26 5.48 0.95
C ASP A 657 13.56 5.42 2.31
N ALA A 658 13.48 6.54 3.01
CA ALA A 658 12.75 6.63 4.27
C ALA A 658 11.25 6.29 4.11
N GLY A 659 10.67 6.65 2.96
CA GLY A 659 9.23 6.60 2.73
C GLY A 659 8.46 7.57 3.62
N TYR A 660 7.14 7.37 3.72
CA TYR A 660 6.29 8.21 4.55
C TYR A 660 6.67 8.07 6.03
N LEU A 661 7.06 9.17 6.69
CA LEU A 661 7.42 9.22 8.11
C LEU A 661 8.53 8.22 8.54
N GLY A 662 9.43 7.83 7.63
CA GLY A 662 10.45 6.82 7.91
C GLY A 662 9.94 5.38 7.96
N MET A 663 8.66 5.14 7.65
CA MET A 663 8.00 3.83 7.80
C MET A 663 8.56 2.71 6.91
N ASN A 664 9.35 3.03 5.87
CA ASN A 664 10.02 2.02 5.04
C ASN A 664 11.30 1.45 5.70
N GLN A 665 11.73 2.04 6.81
CA GLN A 665 13.01 1.74 7.48
C GLN A 665 12.85 1.24 8.92
N VAL A 666 11.61 1.09 9.41
CA VAL A 666 11.30 0.65 10.77
C VAL A 666 10.25 -0.46 10.77
N THR A 667 10.29 -1.31 11.80
CA THR A 667 9.24 -2.31 12.04
C THR A 667 7.93 -1.61 12.39
N ARG A 668 6.81 -2.09 11.85
CA ARG A 668 5.47 -1.57 12.14
C ARG A 668 4.40 -2.64 12.03
N ARG A 669 3.29 -2.45 12.72
CA ARG A 669 2.08 -3.28 12.60
C ARG A 669 1.31 -2.91 11.35
N GLN A 670 0.69 -3.92 10.75
CA GLN A 670 -0.14 -3.74 9.56
C GLN A 670 -1.35 -4.66 9.55
N SER A 671 -2.32 -4.32 8.70
CA SER A 671 -3.49 -5.15 8.50
C SER A 671 -3.12 -6.49 7.88
N ALA A 672 -2.21 -6.49 6.90
CA ALA A 672 -1.74 -7.71 6.26
C ALA A 672 -0.29 -7.62 5.76
N VAL A 673 0.29 -8.81 5.57
CA VAL A 673 1.60 -9.06 4.96
C VAL A 673 1.47 -10.17 3.92
N THR A 674 2.39 -10.27 2.97
CA THR A 674 2.25 -11.21 1.83
C THR A 674 2.82 -12.59 2.10
N ALA A 675 2.13 -13.64 1.62
CA ALA A 675 2.61 -15.02 1.68
C ALA A 675 3.77 -15.34 0.71
N ALA A 676 4.27 -14.37 -0.07
CA ALA A 676 5.53 -14.55 -0.77
C ALA A 676 6.71 -14.76 0.20
N CYS A 677 6.64 -14.19 1.41
CA CYS A 677 7.46 -14.57 2.56
C CYS A 677 6.77 -14.15 3.87
N LEU A 678 6.03 -15.08 4.47
CA LEU A 678 5.26 -14.88 5.70
C LEU A 678 5.57 -15.97 6.72
N LEU A 679 5.89 -15.58 7.96
CA LEU A 679 6.19 -16.50 9.06
C LEU A 679 5.10 -16.40 10.15
N LEU A 680 4.64 -17.55 10.66
CA LEU A 680 3.70 -17.62 11.78
C LEU A 680 3.83 -18.93 12.56
N ARG A 681 3.18 -18.98 13.74
CA ARG A 681 3.10 -20.21 14.54
C ARG A 681 2.22 -21.25 13.86
N LYS A 682 2.70 -22.49 13.80
CA LYS A 682 1.93 -23.61 13.24
C LYS A 682 0.60 -23.81 13.99
N SER A 683 0.65 -23.73 15.32
CA SER A 683 -0.54 -23.86 16.18
C SER A 683 -1.63 -22.83 15.84
N LEU A 684 -1.23 -21.59 15.54
CA LEU A 684 -2.16 -20.55 15.10
C LEU A 684 -2.73 -20.88 13.73
N PHE A 685 -1.87 -21.20 12.75
CA PHE A 685 -2.30 -21.56 11.39
C PHE A 685 -3.32 -22.71 11.40
N ASP A 686 -3.04 -23.77 12.18
CA ASP A 686 -3.95 -24.90 12.34
C ASP A 686 -5.28 -24.49 13.00
N SER A 687 -5.22 -23.64 14.04
CA SER A 687 -6.42 -23.19 14.78
C SER A 687 -7.40 -22.40 13.91
N ILE A 688 -6.90 -21.66 12.91
CA ILE A 688 -7.70 -20.91 11.94
C ILE A 688 -7.93 -21.69 10.64
N GLN A 689 -7.61 -22.98 10.61
CA GLN A 689 -7.79 -23.87 9.45
C GLN A 689 -7.01 -23.43 8.20
N GLY A 690 -5.87 -22.76 8.39
CA GLY A 690 -4.98 -22.33 7.32
C GLY A 690 -5.58 -21.27 6.39
N LEU A 691 -5.20 -21.34 5.11
CA LEU A 691 -5.69 -20.47 4.04
C LEU A 691 -7.07 -20.92 3.53
N ASP A 692 -7.94 -19.98 3.16
CA ASP A 692 -9.27 -20.29 2.60
C ASP A 692 -9.16 -20.75 1.14
N GLU A 693 -9.08 -22.07 0.95
CA GLU A 693 -8.90 -22.68 -0.37
C GLU A 693 -10.08 -22.54 -1.32
N ARG A 694 -11.26 -22.15 -0.82
CA ARG A 694 -12.48 -22.01 -1.63
C ARG A 694 -12.69 -20.57 -2.08
N ALA A 695 -12.61 -19.63 -1.15
CA ALA A 695 -12.80 -18.21 -1.45
C ALA A 695 -11.59 -17.60 -2.15
N PHE A 696 -10.38 -18.00 -1.73
CA PHE A 696 -9.12 -17.39 -2.15
C PHE A 696 -8.10 -18.45 -2.59
N PRO A 697 -8.38 -19.22 -3.66
CA PRO A 697 -7.46 -20.24 -4.15
C PRO A 697 -6.12 -19.69 -4.69
N VAL A 698 -6.08 -18.44 -5.16
CA VAL A 698 -4.89 -17.86 -5.82
C VAL A 698 -4.58 -16.45 -5.33
N ALA A 699 -5.56 -15.55 -5.26
CA ALA A 699 -5.36 -14.15 -4.87
C ALA A 699 -6.00 -13.86 -3.49
N PHE A 700 -5.44 -12.88 -2.77
CA PHE A 700 -5.91 -12.41 -1.45
C PHE A 700 -5.88 -13.46 -0.31
N ASN A 701 -5.33 -14.65 -0.53
CA ASN A 701 -5.27 -15.70 0.49
C ASN A 701 -4.48 -15.28 1.74
N ASP A 702 -3.40 -14.51 1.53
CA ASP A 702 -2.54 -13.96 2.55
C ASP A 702 -3.20 -12.80 3.31
N VAL A 703 -3.89 -11.92 2.59
CA VAL A 703 -4.65 -10.82 3.18
C VAL A 703 -5.81 -11.36 4.02
N ASP A 704 -6.59 -12.32 3.51
CA ASP A 704 -7.65 -12.98 4.27
C ASP A 704 -7.12 -13.65 5.54
N LEU A 705 -6.00 -14.38 5.44
CA LEU A 705 -5.35 -15.01 6.60
C LEU A 705 -5.00 -13.96 7.65
N CYS A 706 -4.35 -12.88 7.26
CA CYS A 706 -3.94 -11.80 8.15
C CYS A 706 -5.13 -11.11 8.82
N LEU A 707 -6.21 -10.87 8.09
CA LEU A 707 -7.42 -10.25 8.62
C LEU A 707 -8.17 -11.18 9.58
N ARG A 708 -8.20 -12.49 9.33
CA ARG A 708 -8.71 -13.48 10.30
C ARG A 708 -7.85 -13.57 11.56
N ILE A 709 -6.53 -13.49 11.43
CA ILE A 709 -5.61 -13.39 12.57
C ILE A 709 -5.91 -12.13 13.40
N HIS A 710 -6.15 -10.99 12.72
CA HIS A 710 -6.51 -9.74 13.37
C HIS A 710 -7.84 -9.84 14.13
N GLN A 711 -8.84 -10.56 13.59
CA GLN A 711 -10.12 -10.81 14.28
C GLN A 711 -9.96 -11.61 15.59
N LEU A 712 -8.86 -12.33 15.77
CA LEU A 712 -8.53 -13.01 17.04
C LEU A 712 -7.84 -12.06 18.06
N GLY A 713 -7.71 -10.78 17.75
CA GLY A 713 -6.99 -9.80 18.58
C GLY A 713 -5.46 -9.89 18.48
N LEU A 714 -4.93 -10.67 17.54
CA LEU A 714 -3.50 -10.78 17.26
C LEU A 714 -3.03 -9.73 16.26
N ARG A 715 -1.75 -9.38 16.30
CA ARG A 715 -1.15 -8.32 15.49
C ARG A 715 -0.31 -8.92 14.37
N ASN A 716 -0.43 -8.39 13.16
CA ASN A 716 0.50 -8.70 12.06
C ASN A 716 1.60 -7.63 12.03
N VAL A 717 2.85 -8.06 11.87
CA VAL A 717 4.02 -7.19 11.88
C VAL A 717 4.76 -7.30 10.56
N TRP A 718 5.14 -6.15 10.02
CA TRP A 718 6.11 -6.08 8.92
C TRP A 718 7.43 -5.56 9.48
N THR A 719 8.53 -6.25 9.18
CA THR A 719 9.88 -5.83 9.61
C THR A 719 10.71 -5.38 8.42
N ALA A 720 11.28 -4.17 8.53
CA ALA A 720 12.21 -3.63 7.54
C ALA A 720 13.57 -4.34 7.54
N PHE A 721 13.84 -5.20 8.54
CA PHE A 721 15.15 -5.77 8.84
C PHE A 721 15.30 -7.25 8.44
N ALA A 722 14.30 -7.80 7.74
CA ALA A 722 14.41 -9.06 7.02
C ALA A 722 14.18 -8.75 5.54
N GLN A 723 15.26 -8.63 4.76
CA GLN A 723 15.19 -8.21 3.36
C GLN A 723 15.47 -9.37 2.41
N LEU A 724 14.62 -9.53 1.40
CA LEU A 724 14.71 -10.59 0.39
C LEU A 724 14.38 -10.00 -0.98
N ILE A 725 14.90 -10.61 -2.06
CA ILE A 725 14.44 -10.31 -3.42
C ILE A 725 13.31 -11.28 -3.78
N HIS A 726 12.27 -10.80 -4.44
CA HIS A 726 11.20 -11.63 -5.01
C HIS A 726 11.04 -11.28 -6.49
N ALA A 727 11.45 -12.19 -7.37
CA ALA A 727 11.44 -12.01 -8.82
C ALA A 727 10.04 -12.26 -9.45
N GLU A 728 9.00 -11.64 -8.88
CA GLU A 728 7.59 -11.90 -9.15
C GLU A 728 7.24 -11.86 -10.66
N SER A 729 6.25 -12.67 -11.04
CA SER A 729 5.76 -12.86 -12.43
C SER A 729 6.67 -13.66 -13.36
N ALA A 730 7.82 -14.14 -12.88
CA ALA A 730 8.68 -15.03 -13.66
C ALA A 730 8.08 -16.44 -13.85
N SER A 731 7.25 -16.94 -12.91
CA SER A 731 6.66 -18.29 -12.96
C SER A 731 5.19 -18.35 -13.40
N ARG A 732 4.35 -17.38 -13.02
CA ARG A 732 2.88 -17.48 -13.13
C ARG A 732 2.27 -16.93 -14.43
N GLY A 733 2.87 -15.91 -15.04
CA GLY A 733 2.24 -15.12 -16.11
C GLY A 733 1.00 -14.34 -15.62
N LYS A 734 0.34 -13.60 -16.53
CA LYS A 734 -0.89 -12.82 -16.24
C LYS A 734 -2.14 -13.70 -16.35
N ASP A 735 -3.20 -13.39 -15.60
CA ASP A 735 -4.52 -14.05 -15.68
C ASP A 735 -5.27 -13.63 -16.97
N ILE A 736 -4.82 -14.14 -18.11
CA ILE A 736 -5.32 -13.74 -19.44
C ILE A 736 -6.34 -14.69 -20.05
N SER A 737 -6.39 -15.95 -19.58
CA SER A 737 -7.41 -16.90 -20.05
C SER A 737 -8.77 -16.61 -19.41
N PRO A 738 -9.90 -16.83 -20.10
CA PRO A 738 -11.25 -16.56 -19.58
C PRO A 738 -11.52 -17.15 -18.19
N GLU A 739 -11.06 -18.38 -17.94
CA GLU A 739 -11.24 -19.08 -16.66
C GLU A 739 -10.50 -18.39 -15.51
N LYS A 740 -9.25 -17.98 -15.75
CA LYS A 740 -8.42 -17.25 -14.79
C LYS A 740 -8.96 -15.84 -14.52
N MET A 741 -9.44 -15.14 -15.55
CA MET A 741 -10.10 -13.84 -15.40
C MET A 741 -11.39 -13.97 -14.57
N ALA A 742 -12.23 -14.96 -14.88
CA ALA A 742 -13.46 -15.21 -14.13
C ALA A 742 -13.18 -15.60 -12.68
N ARG A 743 -12.12 -16.38 -12.42
CA ARG A 743 -11.65 -16.66 -11.05
C ARG A 743 -11.21 -15.37 -10.34
N ALA A 744 -10.33 -14.58 -10.95
CA ALA A 744 -9.84 -13.34 -10.36
C ALA A 744 -10.98 -12.36 -10.05
N GLN A 745 -11.97 -12.23 -10.94
CA GLN A 745 -13.17 -11.42 -10.69
C GLN A 745 -13.98 -11.94 -9.49
N ARG A 746 -14.17 -13.26 -9.36
CA ARG A 746 -14.84 -13.84 -8.18
C ARG A 746 -14.06 -13.59 -6.90
N GLU A 747 -12.74 -13.79 -6.90
CA GLU A 747 -11.87 -13.56 -5.73
C GLU A 747 -11.93 -12.08 -5.31
N GLN A 748 -11.89 -11.13 -6.25
CA GLN A 748 -12.02 -9.70 -5.99
C GLN A 748 -13.40 -9.35 -5.40
N GLN A 749 -14.48 -9.89 -5.97
CA GLN A 749 -15.83 -9.66 -5.46
C GLN A 749 -15.98 -10.19 -4.03
N LEU A 750 -15.57 -11.45 -3.78
CA LEU A 750 -15.62 -12.05 -2.46
C LEU A 750 -14.76 -11.29 -1.45
N PHE A 751 -13.57 -10.82 -1.84
CA PHE A 751 -12.73 -10.00 -0.98
C PHE A 751 -13.42 -8.69 -0.61
N THR A 752 -14.02 -8.01 -1.59
CA THR A 752 -14.74 -6.75 -1.37
C THR A 752 -15.91 -6.95 -0.41
N GLU A 753 -16.73 -7.97 -0.65
CA GLU A 753 -17.92 -8.29 0.15
C GLU A 753 -17.57 -8.71 1.58
N ARG A 754 -16.52 -9.54 1.74
CA ARG A 754 -16.12 -10.07 3.04
C ARG A 754 -15.35 -9.07 3.88
N TRP A 755 -14.48 -8.29 3.26
CA TRP A 755 -13.50 -7.47 3.96
C TRP A 755 -13.72 -5.98 3.68
N SER A 756 -13.57 -5.52 2.45
CA SER A 756 -13.44 -4.08 2.17
C SER A 756 -14.66 -3.21 2.50
N VAL A 757 -15.89 -3.73 2.38
CA VAL A 757 -17.10 -2.90 2.61
C VAL A 757 -17.24 -2.47 4.07
N SER A 758 -16.80 -3.30 5.01
CA SER A 758 -16.94 -3.06 6.46
C SER A 758 -15.62 -2.83 7.19
N TYR A 759 -14.50 -3.20 6.56
CA TYR A 759 -13.18 -3.07 7.15
C TYR A 759 -12.54 -1.74 6.78
N ARG A 760 -12.17 -0.96 7.81
CA ARG A 760 -11.32 0.21 7.68
C ARG A 760 -9.96 -0.11 8.25
N ASP A 761 -8.93 -0.04 7.42
CA ASP A 761 -7.57 -0.40 7.82
C ASP A 761 -7.09 0.49 8.99
N PRO A 762 -6.96 -0.03 10.22
CA PRO A 762 -6.58 0.76 11.39
C PRO A 762 -5.16 1.33 11.28
N TYR A 763 -4.29 0.68 10.50
CA TYR A 763 -2.90 1.05 10.30
C TYR A 763 -2.70 1.97 9.08
N TYR A 764 -3.79 2.32 8.38
CA TYR A 764 -3.82 3.32 7.34
C TYR A 764 -4.69 4.51 7.74
N HIS A 765 -4.25 5.72 7.41
CA HIS A 765 -4.96 6.93 7.84
C HIS A 765 -6.04 7.34 6.82
N PRO A 766 -7.27 7.68 7.25
CA PRO A 766 -8.42 7.95 6.37
C PRO A 766 -8.31 9.20 5.46
N ALA A 767 -7.35 10.09 5.72
CA ALA A 767 -6.99 11.21 4.82
C ALA A 767 -6.01 10.83 3.71
N LEU A 768 -5.43 9.63 3.77
CA LEU A 768 -4.46 9.17 2.79
C LEU A 768 -5.17 8.50 1.62
N SER A 769 -4.52 8.57 0.47
CA SER A 769 -5.10 8.07 -0.76
C SER A 769 -5.27 6.54 -0.80
N LEU A 770 -6.48 6.08 -1.14
CA LEU A 770 -6.77 4.70 -1.51
C LEU A 770 -6.87 4.50 -3.03
N ASP A 771 -6.50 5.52 -3.81
CA ASP A 771 -6.48 5.47 -5.27
C ASP A 771 -5.28 4.65 -5.75
N TYR A 772 -5.49 3.80 -6.77
CA TYR A 772 -4.42 2.97 -7.32
C TYR A 772 -3.36 3.80 -8.07
N LEU A 773 -3.70 4.98 -8.61
CA LEU A 773 -2.75 5.80 -9.38
C LEU A 773 -1.68 6.43 -8.49
N THR A 774 -2.04 6.83 -7.29
CA THR A 774 -1.13 7.33 -6.25
C THR A 774 -0.51 6.18 -5.46
N GLY A 775 -1.28 5.10 -5.27
CA GLY A 775 -0.93 4.02 -4.36
C GLY A 775 -0.88 4.48 -2.89
N PRO A 776 -0.58 3.56 -1.96
CA PRO A 776 -0.43 3.90 -0.56
C PRO A 776 0.60 5.00 -0.33
N TYR A 777 0.17 6.07 0.36
CA TYR A 777 0.99 7.22 0.79
C TYR A 777 1.39 8.18 -0.36
N GLY A 778 0.88 7.95 -1.59
CA GLY A 778 1.18 8.79 -2.75
C GLY A 778 0.43 10.13 -2.79
N GLY A 779 -0.52 10.37 -1.88
CA GLY A 779 -1.29 11.61 -1.81
C GLY A 779 -2.41 11.57 -0.78
N LEU A 780 -3.30 12.54 -0.89
CA LEU A 780 -4.48 12.73 -0.06
C LEU A 780 -5.73 12.14 -0.74
N SER A 781 -6.64 11.61 0.06
CA SER A 781 -7.99 11.21 -0.37
C SER A 781 -8.85 12.44 -0.69
N LEU A 782 -9.67 12.37 -1.74
CA LEU A 782 -10.54 13.47 -2.18
C LEU A 782 -11.95 12.98 -2.58
N PRO A 783 -12.97 12.99 -1.69
CA PRO A 783 -12.92 13.40 -0.29
C PRO A 783 -12.21 12.36 0.60
N PRO A 784 -11.92 12.71 1.86
CA PRO A 784 -11.55 11.74 2.88
C PRO A 784 -12.61 10.67 3.10
N GLU A 785 -12.19 9.53 3.66
CA GLU A 785 -13.13 8.46 3.97
C GLU A 785 -14.33 8.97 4.79
N PRO A 786 -15.50 8.33 4.67
CA PRO A 786 -16.64 8.65 5.53
C PRO A 786 -16.22 8.56 7.00
N GLU A 787 -16.78 9.37 7.90
CA GLU A 787 -16.34 9.40 9.32
C GLU A 787 -14.84 9.70 9.50
N TYR A 788 -14.19 10.37 8.53
CA TYR A 788 -12.78 10.75 8.59
C TYR A 788 -12.36 11.34 9.95
N CYS A 789 -13.23 12.08 10.63
CA CYS A 789 -12.92 12.70 11.93
C CYS A 789 -13.48 11.94 13.15
N ALA A 790 -13.93 10.70 12.99
CA ALA A 790 -14.39 9.87 14.10
C ALA A 790 -13.19 9.29 14.88
N PRO A 791 -13.28 9.19 16.21
CA PRO A 791 -12.24 8.55 17.02
C PRO A 791 -11.98 7.10 16.58
N ARG A 792 -10.71 6.71 16.54
CA ARG A 792 -10.24 5.38 16.17
C ARG A 792 -9.44 4.77 17.31
N LYS A 793 -9.71 3.52 17.64
CA LYS A 793 -8.98 2.73 18.61
C LYS A 793 -8.78 1.33 18.05
N LEU A 794 -7.70 0.66 18.46
CA LEU A 794 -7.64 -0.79 18.27
C LEU A 794 -8.76 -1.38 19.12
N GLU A 795 -9.65 -2.17 18.52
CA GLU A 795 -10.67 -2.86 19.28
C GLU A 795 -9.97 -3.76 20.29
N SER A 796 -10.16 -3.45 21.58
CA SER A 796 -9.84 -4.41 22.64
C SER A 796 -10.84 -5.54 22.47
N SER A 797 -10.44 -6.63 21.83
CA SER A 797 -11.20 -7.86 22.02
C SER A 797 -11.32 -8.07 23.53
N GLU A 798 -12.53 -8.27 24.04
CA GLU A 798 -12.81 -8.61 25.44
C GLU A 798 -12.24 -10.00 25.83
N ILE A 799 -11.19 -10.46 25.14
CA ILE A 799 -10.61 -11.79 25.21
C ILE A 799 -9.22 -11.68 25.88
N HIS A 800 -9.17 -11.06 27.06
CA HIS A 800 -8.12 -11.35 28.03
C HIS A 800 -8.48 -12.57 28.91
N GLY A 801 -9.53 -13.31 28.54
CA GLY A 801 -9.85 -14.61 29.10
C GLY A 801 -8.94 -15.70 28.54
N HIS A 802 -7.81 -15.94 29.20
CA HIS A 802 -7.07 -17.21 29.20
C HIS A 802 -6.79 -17.87 27.83
N ILE A 803 -5.76 -17.40 27.12
CA ILE A 803 -4.99 -18.28 26.23
C ILE A 803 -3.53 -18.23 26.67
N TYR A 804 -3.27 -18.83 27.84
CA TYR A 804 -1.97 -19.46 28.05
C TYR A 804 -1.98 -20.71 27.17
N LEU A 805 -1.24 -20.68 26.07
CA LEU A 805 -0.79 -21.90 25.42
C LEU A 805 -0.10 -22.72 26.51
N ALA A 806 -0.69 -23.87 26.83
CA ALA A 806 -0.21 -24.75 27.88
C ALA A 806 1.27 -25.07 27.66
N ASP A 807 2.06 -24.87 28.70
CA ASP A 807 3.44 -25.34 28.84
C ASP A 807 3.43 -26.87 28.68
N PRO A 808 4.16 -27.46 27.70
CA PRO A 808 4.22 -28.90 27.57
C PRO A 808 5.20 -29.45 28.61
N SER A 809 4.68 -29.84 29.76
CA SER A 809 5.34 -30.80 30.67
C SER A 809 5.41 -32.19 30.05
#